data_AF-A0AAV0KC17-F1
#
_entry.id   AF-A0AAV0KC17-F1
#
_cell.length_a   1.000
_cell.length_b   1.000
_cell.length_c   1.000
_cell.angle_alpha   90.00
_cell.angle_beta   90.00
_cell.angle_gamma   90.00
#
_symmetry.space_group_name_H-M   'P 1'
#
loop_
_entity.id
_entity.type
_entity.pdbx_description
1 polymer ?
#
loop_
_entity_poly.entity_id
_entity_poly.type
_entity_poly.pdbx_seq_one_letter_code
_entity_poly.pdbx_strand_id
1 'polypeptide(L)'
;VCFRQSPSTSHVEACQFVVNDHTAQLCLRIIEWLEGLASKSLDLESKVREPRVGTYLPNSGIWHNTQRLLKKGASTVNTVHHLDFDAPTREHAHLLPDDQKQEECLLEDVWTLLRAGRVEEACDLCRSAGQSWRAASLSPFGGLNMVPSIEALMKNGKSRTLQAIELESGIGHQWRLWKWAAYCASEKIAEQNGGKYEAGVYAAQCSNLKRMLPICTDWESACWAMAKSWLDVQVDLELSGLQPGRFEQLKSHGDSTEGSPVQNDNGPHGSGGPHSWPLQVKNQQPRNLSALLQKLHSGELVNEAVIRGCKEQQRQIQMNMMLGNIPHLLDMIWSWIAPSEDDENVFRPHGDPQLIRFGAHLVLVLRFLLAEEMKDSFREKLMNAGDLILHMYVMFLFSKQHEELVGIYASQLARHRCIDLFVHMMELRITSSVHVKYKLFLAAMEYLQFSPLDDSKGSFEEIIERILSRSREIKVGKYEKSAEVAEQHRLQSLQKATAIQWLCFTPPSTITNVEDLGGKLLMRALIHSNMLFREFALISMWRVPAMPIGAHALLSLLAEPLKRLSEFPADFENISENLKEFNDWSEYYSCDATYRKWLKVELENAEVSTTELSMEEKHRATSAAREALDCSLSLLLRKENPWLAFIEDHAFESETHVYLELHATAMLCLPSGECMCPDATVCTALMSALYSSVGEEVVLHRQLMVNVSISGRDNYCIEVILRCLAVEGDGLGLLQANDGGVLATVMAAGFKGELSRFQPGVTIEISRLDAWYSDAGGTLEGPASYIVQGLCRRCCLPELILRCMEVSVSLMESGNPPESHDELIELVSSEETGFVHLFSQQQLQEFLLFEREYNIGQMELQEELSS
;
A
#
# COMPACT_ATOMS: atom_id res chain seq x y z
N VAL A 1 64.67 -26.35 20.73
CA VAL A 1 64.20 -26.89 19.43
C VAL A 1 63.03 -26.03 18.98
N CYS A 2 63.26 -25.08 18.07
CA CYS A 2 62.20 -24.24 17.50
C CYS A 2 61.20 -25.13 16.77
N PHE A 3 59.93 -25.09 17.16
CA PHE A 3 58.83 -25.51 16.29
C PHE A 3 58.80 -24.56 15.09
N ARG A 4 59.56 -24.89 14.04
CA ARG A 4 59.43 -24.23 12.73
C ARG A 4 57.99 -24.47 12.25
N GLN A 5 57.18 -23.41 12.20
CA GLN A 5 55.97 -23.43 11.37
C GLN A 5 56.37 -23.93 9.98
N SER A 6 55.58 -24.84 9.41
CA SER A 6 55.79 -25.30 8.04
C SER A 6 55.85 -24.09 7.11
N PRO A 7 56.79 -24.00 6.15
CA PRO A 7 56.80 -22.89 5.20
C PRO A 7 55.46 -22.84 4.47
N SER A 8 54.86 -21.65 4.43
CA SER A 8 53.60 -21.41 3.74
C SER A 8 53.80 -21.51 2.23
N THR A 9 52.76 -21.97 1.53
CA THR A 9 52.79 -22.10 0.07
C THR A 9 52.10 -20.93 -0.61
N SER A 10 52.39 -20.67 -1.89
CA SER A 10 51.69 -19.62 -2.65
C SER A 10 50.18 -19.79 -2.63
N HIS A 11 49.71 -21.04 -2.66
CA HIS A 11 48.29 -21.36 -2.56
C HIS A 11 47.69 -20.97 -1.19
N VAL A 12 48.38 -21.26 -0.09
CA VAL A 12 47.92 -20.92 1.26
C VAL A 12 47.89 -19.40 1.46
N GLU A 13 48.95 -18.71 1.03
CA GLU A 13 49.02 -17.24 1.09
C GLU A 13 47.92 -16.58 0.24
N ALA A 14 47.66 -17.10 -0.98
CA ALA A 14 46.58 -16.61 -1.82
C ALA A 14 45.20 -16.78 -1.14
N CYS A 15 44.93 -17.96 -0.56
CA CYS A 15 43.68 -18.18 0.17
C CYS A 15 43.56 -17.26 1.39
N GLN A 16 44.65 -17.06 2.14
CA GLN A 16 44.67 -16.19 3.31
C GLN A 16 44.46 -14.71 2.93
N PHE A 17 45.07 -14.26 1.82
CA PHE A 17 44.84 -12.92 1.28
C PHE A 17 43.36 -12.71 0.93
N VAL A 18 42.77 -13.62 0.15
CA VAL A 18 41.37 -13.51 -0.26
C VAL A 18 40.43 -13.55 0.92
N VAL A 19 40.72 -14.32 1.98
CA VAL A 19 39.90 -14.33 3.20
C VAL A 19 40.02 -13.03 4.00
N ASN A 20 41.11 -12.27 3.90
CA ASN A 20 41.30 -11.05 4.70
C ASN A 20 40.97 -9.75 3.94
N ASP A 21 41.09 -9.73 2.62
CA ASP A 21 40.83 -8.54 1.80
C ASP A 21 39.37 -8.49 1.31
N HIS A 22 38.65 -7.42 1.66
CA HIS A 22 37.24 -7.27 1.30
C HIS A 22 37.00 -7.17 -0.22
N THR A 23 37.94 -6.59 -0.98
CA THR A 23 37.80 -6.44 -2.43
C THR A 23 38.01 -7.78 -3.12
N ALA A 24 39.01 -8.54 -2.68
CA ALA A 24 39.29 -9.88 -3.16
C ALA A 24 38.14 -10.84 -2.83
N GLN A 25 37.60 -10.79 -1.60
CA GLN A 25 36.39 -11.55 -1.25
C GLN A 25 35.20 -11.22 -2.16
N LEU A 26 34.97 -9.94 -2.43
CA LEU A 26 33.87 -9.51 -3.29
C LEU A 26 34.05 -10.05 -4.71
N CYS A 27 35.26 -9.97 -5.27
CA CYS A 27 35.56 -10.54 -6.58
C CYS A 27 35.32 -12.04 -6.61
N LEU A 28 35.79 -12.77 -5.59
CA LEU A 28 35.56 -14.22 -5.46
C LEU A 28 34.06 -14.54 -5.46
N ARG A 29 33.25 -13.85 -4.65
CA ARG A 29 31.80 -14.08 -4.59
C ARG A 29 31.10 -13.81 -5.93
N ILE A 30 31.53 -12.79 -6.66
CA ILE A 30 31.01 -12.49 -8.01
C ILE A 30 31.34 -13.64 -8.96
N ILE A 31 32.58 -14.15 -8.92
CA ILE A 31 33.03 -15.27 -9.76
C ILE A 31 32.22 -16.53 -9.43
N GLU A 32 32.14 -16.92 -8.16
CA GLU A 32 31.40 -18.11 -7.71
C GLU A 32 29.91 -18.04 -8.09
N TRP A 33 29.31 -16.86 -7.97
CA TRP A 33 27.93 -16.63 -8.39
C TRP A 33 27.75 -16.85 -9.90
N LEU A 34 28.61 -16.25 -10.73
CA LEU A 34 28.51 -16.35 -12.19
C LEU A 34 28.84 -17.75 -12.69
N GLU A 35 29.85 -18.41 -12.12
CA GLU A 35 30.19 -19.80 -12.41
C GLU A 35 29.06 -20.74 -12.00
N GLY A 36 28.45 -20.52 -10.85
CA GLY A 36 27.29 -21.27 -10.39
C GLY A 36 26.07 -21.12 -11.30
N LEU A 37 25.82 -19.93 -11.86
CA LEU A 37 24.77 -19.71 -12.86
C LEU A 37 25.07 -20.45 -14.16
N ALA A 38 26.30 -20.34 -14.68
CA ALA A 38 26.72 -21.03 -15.89
C ALA A 38 26.65 -22.55 -15.73
N SER A 39 27.09 -23.10 -14.59
CA SER A 39 27.01 -24.54 -14.30
C SER A 39 25.56 -25.03 -14.27
N LYS A 40 24.65 -24.31 -13.59
CA LYS A 40 23.23 -24.66 -13.57
C LYS A 40 22.60 -24.63 -14.96
N SER A 41 22.99 -23.68 -15.80
CA SER A 41 22.51 -23.60 -17.19
C SER A 41 22.91 -24.86 -17.98
N LEU A 42 24.15 -25.33 -17.83
CA LEU A 42 24.62 -26.57 -18.48
C LEU A 42 23.87 -27.81 -17.99
N ASP A 43 23.62 -27.89 -16.68
CA ASP A 43 22.86 -29.00 -16.09
C ASP A 43 21.39 -29.02 -16.54
N LEU A 44 20.81 -27.85 -16.82
CA LEU A 44 19.46 -27.76 -17.40
C LEU A 44 19.45 -28.16 -18.87
N GLU A 45 20.42 -27.71 -19.66
CA GLU A 45 20.51 -28.06 -21.08
C GLU A 45 20.67 -29.57 -21.28
N SER A 46 21.53 -30.22 -20.49
CA SER A 46 21.75 -31.67 -20.53
C SER A 46 20.54 -32.52 -20.12
N LYS A 47 19.58 -31.95 -19.36
CA LYS A 47 18.32 -32.63 -19.01
C LYS A 47 17.27 -32.55 -20.10
N VAL A 48 17.29 -31.49 -20.91
CA VAL A 48 16.25 -31.19 -21.92
C VAL A 48 16.67 -31.63 -23.32
N ARG A 49 17.97 -31.68 -23.61
CA ARG A 49 18.55 -32.11 -24.89
C ARG A 49 19.74 -33.03 -24.64
N GLU A 50 20.16 -33.78 -25.68
CA GLU A 50 21.45 -34.47 -25.63
C GLU A 50 22.57 -33.46 -25.31
N PRO A 51 23.59 -33.84 -24.52
CA PRO A 51 24.68 -32.95 -24.13
C PRO A 51 25.29 -32.29 -25.37
N ARG A 52 25.27 -30.96 -25.47
CA ARG A 52 25.89 -30.29 -26.63
C ARG A 52 27.42 -30.38 -26.61
N VAL A 53 28.00 -30.42 -25.42
CA VAL A 53 29.44 -30.44 -25.20
C VAL A 53 30.03 -31.80 -25.62
N GLY A 54 30.98 -31.78 -26.54
CA GLY A 54 31.76 -32.96 -26.92
C GLY A 54 31.03 -34.05 -27.73
N THR A 55 29.77 -33.86 -28.14
CA THR A 55 29.02 -34.87 -28.93
C THR A 55 29.49 -35.05 -30.37
N TYR A 56 30.27 -34.11 -30.89
CA TYR A 56 30.83 -34.12 -32.24
C TYR A 56 32.26 -34.68 -32.30
N LEU A 57 32.81 -35.18 -31.19
CA LEU A 57 34.19 -35.64 -31.13
C LEU A 57 34.41 -36.85 -32.06
N PRO A 58 35.32 -36.76 -33.04
CA PRO A 58 35.53 -37.85 -33.99
C PRO A 58 36.45 -38.93 -33.39
N ASN A 59 36.10 -40.20 -33.62
CA ASN A 59 36.95 -41.35 -33.25
C ASN A 59 38.21 -41.49 -34.15
N SER A 60 38.41 -40.60 -35.12
CA SER A 60 39.44 -40.71 -36.15
C SER A 60 40.80 -40.09 -35.79
N GLY A 61 40.95 -39.56 -34.56
CA GLY A 61 42.18 -38.94 -34.08
C GLY A 61 42.32 -37.46 -34.45
N ILE A 62 43.33 -36.81 -33.86
CA ILE A 62 43.60 -35.36 -33.99
C ILE A 62 44.00 -34.99 -35.43
N TRP A 63 43.45 -33.88 -35.93
CA TRP A 63 43.75 -33.30 -37.26
C TRP A 63 43.75 -34.32 -38.39
N HIS A 64 42.78 -35.24 -38.35
CA HIS A 64 42.78 -36.42 -39.20
C HIS A 64 42.71 -36.07 -40.70
N ASN A 65 42.01 -35.01 -41.09
CA ASN A 65 41.96 -34.60 -42.49
C ASN A 65 43.30 -34.02 -42.96
N THR A 66 43.91 -33.19 -42.12
CA THR A 66 45.22 -32.59 -42.35
C THR A 66 46.31 -33.67 -42.39
N GLN A 67 46.26 -34.65 -41.48
CA GLN A 67 47.14 -35.82 -41.49
C GLN A 67 46.99 -36.63 -42.79
N ARG A 68 45.75 -36.85 -43.27
CA ARG A 68 45.51 -37.55 -44.54
C ARG A 68 46.05 -36.79 -45.73
N LEU A 69 45.94 -35.47 -45.75
CA LEU A 69 46.50 -34.63 -46.80
C LEU A 69 48.04 -34.72 -46.83
N LEU A 70 48.67 -34.61 -45.66
CA LEU A 70 50.13 -34.72 -45.53
C LEU A 70 50.65 -36.09 -45.98
N LYS A 71 49.96 -37.17 -45.61
CA LYS A 71 50.28 -38.53 -46.09
C LYS A 71 50.18 -38.68 -47.62
N LYS A 72 49.34 -37.88 -48.28
CA LYS A 72 49.18 -37.87 -49.74
C LYS A 72 50.20 -36.97 -50.45
N GLY A 73 51.08 -36.27 -49.72
CA GLY A 73 52.09 -35.38 -50.29
C GLY A 73 51.52 -34.12 -50.95
N ALA A 74 50.26 -33.78 -50.69
CA ALA A 74 49.53 -32.69 -51.34
C ALA A 74 49.44 -31.43 -50.45
N SER A 75 50.55 -31.03 -49.81
CA SER A 75 50.57 -29.83 -48.96
C SER A 75 50.70 -28.55 -49.80
N THR A 76 49.92 -27.52 -49.46
CA THR A 76 50.07 -26.17 -50.02
C THR A 76 50.95 -25.32 -49.10
N VAL A 77 51.50 -24.21 -49.60
CA VAL A 77 52.37 -23.29 -48.82
C VAL A 77 51.69 -22.77 -47.54
N ASN A 78 50.34 -22.76 -47.50
CA ASN A 78 49.56 -22.25 -46.36
C ASN A 78 49.02 -23.34 -45.42
N THR A 79 49.35 -24.62 -45.64
CA THR A 79 48.90 -25.73 -44.78
C THR A 79 50.05 -26.22 -43.91
N VAL A 80 49.79 -26.53 -42.63
CA VAL A 80 50.82 -27.03 -41.70
C VAL A 80 51.50 -28.30 -42.24
N HIS A 81 52.82 -28.39 -42.06
CA HIS A 81 53.66 -29.50 -42.49
C HIS A 81 53.93 -30.50 -41.36
N HIS A 82 53.85 -30.06 -40.11
CA HIS A 82 54.02 -30.91 -38.93
C HIS A 82 52.70 -31.06 -38.15
N LEU A 83 52.59 -32.14 -37.37
CA LEU A 83 51.38 -32.50 -36.62
C LEU A 83 51.55 -32.32 -35.10
N ASP A 84 52.58 -31.60 -34.67
CA ASP A 84 52.74 -31.14 -33.29
C ASP A 84 51.85 -29.92 -33.01
N PHE A 85 51.45 -29.77 -31.74
CA PHE A 85 50.42 -28.81 -31.34
C PHE A 85 50.81 -27.34 -31.58
N ASP A 86 52.11 -27.03 -31.65
CA ASP A 86 52.63 -25.70 -31.93
C ASP A 86 52.82 -25.44 -33.43
N ALA A 87 52.66 -26.44 -34.31
CA ALA A 87 52.87 -26.31 -35.75
C ALA A 87 52.10 -25.13 -36.38
N PRO A 88 50.80 -24.90 -36.08
CA PRO A 88 50.10 -23.73 -36.61
C PRO A 88 50.79 -22.41 -36.25
N THR A 89 51.26 -22.27 -35.00
CA THR A 89 51.90 -21.03 -34.49
C THR A 89 53.34 -20.87 -34.96
N ARG A 90 54.09 -21.97 -35.05
CA ARG A 90 55.50 -21.98 -35.45
C ARG A 90 55.64 -21.74 -36.96
N GLU A 91 54.79 -22.38 -37.75
CA GLU A 91 54.85 -22.33 -39.22
C GLU A 91 54.05 -21.20 -39.83
N HIS A 92 53.20 -20.52 -39.04
CA HIS A 92 52.27 -19.50 -39.52
C HIS A 92 51.37 -20.02 -40.65
N ALA A 93 50.91 -21.27 -40.49
CA ALA A 93 50.12 -22.02 -41.45
C ALA A 93 48.85 -22.57 -40.81
N HIS A 94 47.86 -22.93 -41.63
CA HIS A 94 46.54 -23.33 -41.17
C HIS A 94 46.31 -24.84 -41.25
N LEU A 95 45.43 -25.33 -40.39
CA LEU A 95 44.83 -26.65 -40.54
C LEU A 95 43.83 -26.63 -41.71
N LEU A 96 43.43 -27.81 -42.19
CA LEU A 96 42.30 -27.88 -43.11
C LEU A 96 41.02 -27.34 -42.45
N PRO A 97 40.09 -26.71 -43.21
CA PRO A 97 38.92 -26.03 -42.65
C PRO A 97 38.05 -26.89 -41.73
N ASP A 98 37.88 -28.18 -42.03
CA ASP A 98 37.08 -29.10 -41.19
C ASP A 98 37.76 -29.37 -39.85
N ASP A 99 39.09 -29.59 -39.85
CA ASP A 99 39.85 -29.80 -38.62
C ASP A 99 39.91 -28.50 -37.82
N GLN A 100 40.10 -27.36 -38.47
CA GLN A 100 40.07 -26.04 -37.81
C GLN A 100 38.71 -25.76 -37.15
N LYS A 101 37.60 -26.09 -37.82
CA LYS A 101 36.26 -25.94 -37.25
C LYS A 101 36.06 -26.84 -36.04
N GLN A 102 36.59 -28.08 -36.07
CA GLN A 102 36.54 -28.99 -34.92
C GLN A 102 37.35 -28.45 -33.74
N GLU A 103 38.54 -27.90 -33.97
CA GLU A 103 39.35 -27.24 -32.94
C GLU A 103 38.59 -26.08 -32.29
N GLU A 104 37.98 -25.23 -33.11
CA GLU A 104 37.24 -24.07 -32.63
C GLU A 104 36.01 -24.48 -31.81
N CYS A 105 35.25 -25.49 -32.24
CA CYS A 105 34.13 -26.04 -31.46
C CYS A 105 34.60 -26.64 -30.13
N LEU A 106 35.69 -27.42 -30.13
CA LEU A 106 36.26 -28.00 -28.90
C LEU A 106 36.63 -26.92 -27.90
N LEU A 107 37.25 -25.85 -28.36
CA LEU A 107 37.69 -24.76 -27.50
C LEU A 107 36.56 -23.85 -27.05
N GLU A 108 35.49 -23.72 -27.84
CA GLU A 108 34.24 -23.09 -27.42
C GLU A 108 33.58 -23.85 -26.26
N ASP A 109 33.55 -25.18 -26.34
CA ASP A 109 33.06 -26.04 -25.26
C ASP A 109 33.96 -25.95 -24.01
N VAL A 110 35.29 -25.99 -24.19
CA VAL A 110 36.25 -25.79 -23.09
C VAL A 110 36.04 -24.42 -22.44
N TRP A 111 35.90 -23.36 -23.22
CA TRP A 111 35.59 -22.01 -22.72
C TRP A 111 34.31 -22.00 -21.89
N THR A 112 33.27 -22.69 -22.37
CA THR A 112 31.98 -22.81 -21.68
C THR A 112 32.12 -23.52 -20.34
N LEU A 113 32.88 -24.62 -20.28
CA LEU A 113 33.16 -25.35 -19.04
C LEU A 113 34.00 -24.54 -18.05
N LEU A 114 34.99 -23.79 -18.54
CA LEU A 114 35.81 -22.90 -17.69
C LEU A 114 34.96 -21.79 -17.04
N ARG A 115 34.05 -21.16 -17.80
CA ARG A 115 33.10 -20.18 -17.26
C ARG A 115 32.10 -20.75 -16.26
N ALA A 116 31.94 -22.07 -16.23
CA ALA A 116 31.10 -22.78 -15.27
C ALA A 116 31.89 -23.30 -14.05
N GLY A 117 33.19 -23.00 -13.94
CA GLY A 117 34.05 -23.54 -12.88
C GLY A 117 34.34 -25.05 -13.01
N ARG A 118 33.92 -25.69 -14.12
CA ARG A 118 34.03 -27.15 -14.36
C ARG A 118 35.36 -27.50 -15.03
N VAL A 119 36.47 -27.08 -14.43
CA VAL A 119 37.82 -27.22 -14.99
C VAL A 119 38.22 -28.68 -15.22
N GLU A 120 37.83 -29.60 -14.33
CA GLU A 120 38.12 -31.02 -14.49
C GLU A 120 37.42 -31.62 -15.71
N GLU A 121 36.16 -31.26 -15.94
CA GLU A 121 35.42 -31.71 -17.12
C GLU A 121 35.99 -31.11 -18.40
N ALA A 122 36.48 -29.87 -18.37
CA ALA A 122 37.21 -29.29 -19.48
C ALA A 122 38.49 -30.09 -19.79
N CYS A 123 39.20 -30.53 -18.76
CA CYS A 123 40.38 -31.39 -18.91
C CYS A 123 40.01 -32.77 -19.49
N ASP A 124 38.93 -33.39 -18.99
CA ASP A 124 38.44 -34.68 -19.49
C ASP A 124 37.94 -34.60 -20.93
N LEU A 125 37.32 -33.49 -21.30
CA LEU A 125 36.93 -33.20 -22.69
C LEU A 125 38.17 -33.13 -23.59
N CYS A 126 39.21 -32.40 -23.19
CA CYS A 126 40.48 -32.35 -23.94
C CYS A 126 41.14 -33.72 -24.05
N ARG A 127 41.14 -34.54 -22.98
CA ARG A 127 41.69 -35.91 -22.99
C ARG A 127 40.91 -36.81 -23.94
N SER A 128 39.58 -36.73 -23.89
CA SER A 128 38.67 -37.49 -24.77
C SER A 128 38.86 -37.12 -26.24
N ALA A 129 39.18 -35.86 -26.52
CA ALA A 129 39.53 -35.39 -27.86
C ALA A 129 40.95 -35.81 -28.33
N GLY A 130 41.70 -36.53 -27.50
CA GLY A 130 43.10 -36.92 -27.75
C GLY A 130 44.12 -35.82 -27.42
N GLN A 131 43.69 -34.65 -26.97
CA GLN A 131 44.52 -33.46 -26.75
C GLN A 131 44.98 -33.32 -25.30
N SER A 132 45.69 -34.33 -24.80
CA SER A 132 46.14 -34.38 -23.40
C SER A 132 47.05 -33.20 -22.99
N TRP A 133 47.75 -32.57 -23.95
CA TRP A 133 48.56 -31.38 -23.68
C TRP A 133 47.72 -30.18 -23.24
N ARG A 134 46.52 -30.01 -23.81
CA ARG A 134 45.59 -28.93 -23.40
C ARG A 134 45.11 -29.15 -21.98
N ALA A 135 44.74 -30.38 -21.62
CA ALA A 135 44.39 -30.74 -20.24
C ALA A 135 45.54 -30.43 -19.26
N ALA A 136 46.78 -30.77 -19.62
CA ALA A 136 47.97 -30.46 -18.81
C ALA A 136 48.20 -28.94 -18.67
N SER A 137 47.89 -28.16 -19.70
CA SER A 137 48.03 -26.70 -19.68
C SER A 137 46.94 -25.99 -18.85
N LEU A 138 45.72 -26.55 -18.80
CA LEU A 138 44.57 -26.04 -18.05
C LEU A 138 44.63 -26.35 -16.55
N SER A 139 45.29 -27.44 -16.17
CA SER A 139 45.40 -27.91 -14.80
C SER A 139 46.87 -27.99 -14.37
N PRO A 140 47.54 -26.83 -14.13
CA PRO A 140 48.93 -26.81 -13.71
C PRO A 140 49.10 -27.39 -12.30
N PHE A 141 50.34 -27.75 -11.94
CA PHE A 141 50.70 -28.20 -10.58
C PHE A 141 49.97 -29.45 -10.07
N GLY A 142 49.48 -30.30 -10.99
CA GLY A 142 48.99 -31.64 -10.65
C GLY A 142 47.55 -31.67 -10.14
N GLY A 143 46.65 -30.84 -10.69
CA GLY A 143 45.23 -30.88 -10.34
C GLY A 143 44.84 -30.06 -9.10
N LEU A 144 45.73 -29.18 -8.63
CA LEU A 144 45.41 -28.29 -7.52
C LEU A 144 44.38 -27.26 -7.97
N ASN A 145 43.35 -27.03 -7.14
CA ASN A 145 42.43 -25.91 -7.38
C ASN A 145 43.19 -24.59 -7.21
N MET A 146 43.38 -23.86 -8.30
CA MET A 146 44.14 -22.61 -8.30
C MET A 146 43.29 -21.39 -7.95
N VAL A 147 41.97 -21.52 -7.84
CA VAL A 147 41.08 -20.44 -7.39
C VAL A 147 41.20 -20.33 -5.86
N PRO A 148 41.69 -19.21 -5.33
CA PRO A 148 41.89 -19.06 -3.89
C PRO A 148 40.56 -18.96 -3.15
N SER A 149 40.19 -20.02 -2.43
CA SER A 149 39.00 -20.10 -1.60
C SER A 149 39.22 -20.97 -0.37
N ILE A 150 38.31 -20.91 0.61
CA ILE A 150 38.35 -21.78 1.79
C ILE A 150 38.21 -23.25 1.37
N GLU A 151 37.37 -23.54 0.38
CA GLU A 151 37.20 -24.89 -0.17
C GLU A 151 38.49 -25.39 -0.84
N ALA A 152 39.16 -24.53 -1.61
CA ALA A 152 40.45 -24.86 -2.22
C ALA A 152 41.51 -25.18 -1.15
N LEU A 153 41.55 -24.41 -0.05
CA LEU A 153 42.43 -24.69 1.08
C LEU A 153 42.17 -26.06 1.72
N MET A 154 40.91 -26.45 1.87
CA MET A 154 40.53 -27.75 2.41
C MET A 154 40.84 -28.90 1.44
N LYS A 155 40.51 -28.73 0.16
CA LYS A 155 40.63 -29.76 -0.89
C LYS A 155 42.09 -30.05 -1.27
N ASN A 156 42.90 -29.00 -1.40
CA ASN A 156 44.29 -29.11 -1.83
C ASN A 156 45.24 -29.56 -0.71
N GLY A 157 44.88 -29.31 0.56
CA GLY A 157 45.70 -29.64 1.71
C GLY A 157 47.12 -29.05 1.66
N LYS A 158 48.06 -29.65 2.40
CA LYS A 158 49.48 -29.29 2.37
C LYS A 158 50.23 -30.12 1.34
N SER A 159 50.29 -29.66 0.09
CA SER A 159 51.07 -30.32 -0.96
C SER A 159 52.58 -30.24 -0.65
N ARG A 160 53.16 -31.37 -0.20
CA ARG A 160 54.60 -31.46 0.09
C ARG A 160 55.47 -31.22 -1.13
N THR A 161 54.99 -31.63 -2.31
CA THR A 161 55.69 -31.42 -3.59
C THR A 161 55.74 -29.94 -3.94
N LEU A 162 54.63 -29.22 -3.81
CA LEU A 162 54.59 -27.78 -4.07
C LEU A 162 55.42 -27.00 -3.04
N GLN A 163 55.37 -27.41 -1.76
CA GLN A 163 56.23 -26.85 -0.71
C GLN A 163 57.72 -26.99 -1.02
N ALA A 164 58.16 -28.14 -1.54
CA ALA A 164 59.55 -28.36 -1.92
C ALA A 164 59.97 -27.46 -3.09
N ILE A 165 59.12 -27.38 -4.13
CA ILE A 165 59.35 -26.53 -5.31
C ILE A 165 59.46 -25.05 -4.93
N GLU A 166 58.59 -24.57 -4.04
CA GLU A 166 58.56 -23.17 -3.60
C GLU A 166 59.68 -22.84 -2.60
N LEU A 167 60.16 -23.83 -1.84
CA LEU A 167 61.37 -23.68 -1.02
C LEU A 167 62.61 -23.46 -1.90
N GLU A 168 62.68 -24.11 -3.06
CA GLU A 168 63.81 -24.00 -4.00
C GLU A 168 63.71 -22.78 -4.93
N SER A 169 62.51 -22.49 -5.45
CA SER A 169 62.28 -21.45 -6.48
C SER A 169 61.74 -20.13 -5.93
N GLY A 170 61.33 -20.10 -4.65
CA GLY A 170 60.62 -19.00 -4.02
C GLY A 170 59.11 -19.02 -4.25
N ILE A 171 58.37 -18.41 -3.33
CA ILE A 171 56.91 -18.26 -3.39
C ILE A 171 56.49 -17.55 -4.69
N GLY A 172 55.47 -18.09 -5.34
CA GLY A 172 54.81 -17.56 -6.54
C GLY A 172 55.64 -17.64 -7.82
N HIS A 173 56.86 -18.19 -7.81
CA HIS A 173 57.74 -18.18 -8.98
C HIS A 173 57.22 -19.06 -10.12
N GLN A 174 56.97 -20.35 -9.84
CA GLN A 174 56.50 -21.29 -10.87
C GLN A 174 55.10 -20.93 -11.39
N TRP A 175 54.22 -20.42 -10.52
CA TRP A 175 52.90 -19.94 -10.91
C TRP A 175 53.01 -18.81 -11.94
N ARG A 176 53.88 -17.82 -11.70
CA ARG A 176 54.11 -16.72 -12.65
C ARG A 176 54.72 -17.19 -13.96
N LEU A 177 55.66 -18.14 -13.93
CA LEU A 177 56.22 -18.73 -15.16
C LEU A 177 55.13 -19.37 -16.03
N TRP A 178 54.23 -20.15 -15.41
CA TRP A 178 53.10 -20.76 -16.13
C TRP A 178 52.16 -19.70 -16.70
N LYS A 179 51.77 -18.69 -15.91
CA LYS A 179 50.92 -17.60 -16.43
C LYS A 179 51.61 -16.81 -17.54
N TRP A 180 52.92 -16.59 -17.46
CA TRP A 180 53.70 -15.93 -18.52
C TRP A 180 53.70 -16.75 -19.81
N ALA A 181 53.89 -18.06 -19.72
CA ALA A 181 53.80 -18.96 -20.87
C ALA A 181 52.40 -18.92 -21.50
N ALA A 182 51.35 -18.96 -20.68
CA ALA A 182 49.97 -18.83 -21.15
C ALA A 182 49.69 -17.46 -21.80
N TYR A 183 50.28 -16.38 -21.29
CA TYR A 183 50.20 -15.05 -21.90
C TYR A 183 50.83 -15.03 -23.29
N CYS A 184 52.07 -15.51 -23.43
CA CYS A 184 52.75 -15.61 -24.71
C CYS A 184 51.98 -16.49 -25.71
N ALA A 185 51.40 -17.60 -25.24
CA ALA A 185 50.55 -18.46 -26.06
C ALA A 185 49.30 -17.69 -26.54
N SER A 186 48.59 -17.00 -25.63
CA SER A 186 47.38 -16.24 -25.98
C SER A 186 47.61 -15.15 -27.03
N GLU A 187 48.73 -14.43 -26.96
CA GLU A 187 49.05 -13.39 -27.95
C GLU A 187 49.43 -13.98 -29.31
N LYS A 188 50.28 -15.03 -29.33
CA LYS A 188 50.69 -15.67 -30.58
C LYS A 188 49.54 -16.37 -31.31
N ILE A 189 48.66 -17.04 -30.57
CA ILE A 189 47.50 -17.73 -31.16
C ILE A 189 46.50 -16.72 -31.72
N ALA A 190 46.35 -15.56 -31.06
CA ALA A 190 45.47 -14.50 -31.53
C ALA A 190 45.94 -13.83 -32.85
N GLU A 191 47.17 -14.05 -33.29
CA GLU A 191 47.67 -13.60 -34.61
C GLU A 191 47.17 -14.49 -35.75
N GLN A 192 46.63 -15.69 -35.44
CA GLN A 192 46.10 -16.62 -36.43
C GLN A 192 44.64 -16.34 -36.77
N ASN A 193 44.26 -16.56 -38.04
CA ASN A 193 42.87 -16.60 -38.45
C ASN A 193 42.19 -17.85 -37.86
N GLY A 194 41.24 -17.66 -36.95
CA GLY A 194 40.35 -18.73 -36.44
C GLY A 194 40.86 -19.50 -35.22
N GLY A 195 41.49 -18.81 -34.25
CA GLY A 195 41.85 -19.36 -32.93
C GLY A 195 41.36 -18.49 -31.76
N LYS A 196 40.19 -17.85 -31.90
CA LYS A 196 39.69 -16.87 -30.91
C LYS A 196 39.39 -17.50 -29.56
N TYR A 197 38.78 -18.70 -29.53
CA TYR A 197 38.49 -19.39 -28.28
C TYR A 197 39.77 -19.98 -27.68
N GLU A 198 40.70 -20.46 -28.49
CA GLU A 198 42.00 -20.92 -27.98
C GLU A 198 42.76 -19.79 -27.27
N ALA A 199 42.88 -18.64 -27.94
CA ALA A 199 43.51 -17.45 -27.38
C ALA A 199 42.79 -17.02 -26.09
N GLY A 200 41.45 -17.05 -26.08
CA GLY A 200 40.64 -16.72 -24.91
C GLY A 200 40.81 -17.68 -23.73
N VAL A 201 40.90 -19.00 -23.99
CA VAL A 201 41.14 -20.04 -22.98
C VAL A 201 42.49 -19.83 -22.29
N TYR A 202 43.57 -19.62 -23.05
CA TYR A 202 44.87 -19.31 -22.46
C TYR A 202 44.92 -17.92 -21.81
N ALA A 203 44.18 -16.95 -22.36
CA ALA A 203 44.05 -15.62 -21.78
C ALA A 203 43.36 -15.65 -20.41
N ALA A 204 42.40 -16.56 -20.18
CA ALA A 204 41.73 -16.76 -18.90
C ALA A 204 42.68 -17.25 -17.80
N GLN A 205 43.75 -17.96 -18.18
CA GLN A 205 44.75 -18.48 -17.24
C GLN A 205 45.79 -17.43 -16.84
N CYS A 206 45.98 -16.39 -17.67
CA CYS A 206 46.96 -15.32 -17.46
C CYS A 206 46.34 -13.92 -17.32
N SER A 207 45.03 -13.83 -17.13
CA SER A 207 44.32 -12.57 -16.89
C SER A 207 44.41 -11.56 -18.05
N ASN A 208 44.57 -12.03 -19.30
CA ASN A 208 44.70 -11.19 -20.49
C ASN A 208 43.32 -10.77 -21.05
N LEU A 209 42.70 -9.76 -20.44
CA LEU A 209 41.37 -9.26 -20.83
C LEU A 209 41.26 -8.84 -22.30
N LYS A 210 42.35 -8.35 -22.90
CA LYS A 210 42.38 -7.98 -24.33
C LYS A 210 41.91 -9.12 -25.24
N ARG A 211 42.22 -10.36 -24.86
CA ARG A 211 41.87 -11.56 -25.63
C ARG A 211 40.62 -12.27 -25.12
N MET A 212 40.27 -12.09 -23.84
CA MET A 212 39.03 -12.66 -23.27
C MET A 212 37.77 -11.88 -23.68
N LEU A 213 37.78 -10.54 -23.59
CA LEU A 213 36.56 -9.75 -23.79
C LEU A 213 35.91 -9.90 -25.17
N PRO A 214 36.66 -10.04 -26.29
CA PRO A 214 36.04 -10.23 -27.61
C PRO A 214 35.21 -11.53 -27.76
N ILE A 215 35.47 -12.55 -26.94
CA ILE A 215 34.71 -13.81 -26.96
C ILE A 215 33.57 -13.84 -25.91
N CYS A 216 33.46 -12.81 -25.07
CA CYS A 216 32.36 -12.64 -24.13
C CYS A 216 31.14 -12.03 -24.87
N THR A 217 30.15 -12.86 -25.18
CA THR A 217 28.95 -12.45 -25.95
C THR A 217 27.77 -12.02 -25.09
N ASP A 218 27.87 -12.16 -23.77
CA ASP A 218 26.81 -11.87 -22.79
C ASP A 218 27.39 -11.18 -21.56
N TRP A 219 26.53 -10.55 -20.76
CA TRP A 219 26.96 -9.77 -19.61
C TRP A 219 27.68 -10.62 -18.56
N GLU A 220 27.18 -11.82 -18.29
CA GLU A 220 27.76 -12.75 -17.33
C GLU A 220 29.20 -13.11 -17.68
N SER A 221 29.46 -13.47 -18.94
CA SER A 221 30.80 -13.84 -19.42
C SER A 221 31.78 -12.68 -19.33
N ALA A 222 31.38 -11.46 -19.68
CA ALA A 222 32.23 -10.28 -19.60
C ALA A 222 32.51 -9.87 -18.14
N CYS A 223 31.49 -9.90 -17.29
CA CYS A 223 31.60 -9.60 -15.86
C CYS A 223 32.49 -10.63 -15.15
N TRP A 224 32.30 -11.92 -15.43
CA TRP A 224 33.15 -13.00 -14.94
C TRP A 224 34.59 -12.82 -15.38
N ALA A 225 34.83 -12.56 -16.68
CA ALA A 225 36.18 -12.35 -17.20
C ALA A 225 36.91 -11.21 -16.49
N MET A 226 36.25 -10.07 -16.28
CA MET A 226 36.83 -8.92 -15.59
C MET A 226 37.05 -9.19 -14.09
N ALA A 227 36.08 -9.79 -13.40
CA ALA A 227 36.19 -10.09 -11.96
C ALA A 227 37.27 -11.13 -11.68
N LYS A 228 37.31 -12.22 -12.46
CA LYS A 228 38.33 -13.27 -12.38
C LYS A 228 39.72 -12.72 -12.65
N SER A 229 39.88 -11.99 -13.75
CA SER A 229 41.15 -11.39 -14.14
C SER A 229 41.67 -10.41 -13.09
N TRP A 230 40.77 -9.61 -12.50
CA TRP A 230 41.12 -8.67 -11.45
C TRP A 230 41.52 -9.37 -10.15
N LEU A 231 40.80 -10.41 -9.72
CA LEU A 231 41.18 -11.22 -8.56
C LEU A 231 42.54 -11.89 -8.75
N ASP A 232 42.75 -12.53 -9.91
CA ASP A 232 43.99 -13.23 -10.24
C ASP A 232 45.21 -12.29 -10.17
N VAL A 233 45.08 -11.06 -10.69
CA VAL A 233 46.17 -10.07 -10.64
C VAL A 233 46.39 -9.53 -9.22
N GLN A 234 45.33 -9.35 -8.41
CA GLN A 234 45.47 -8.95 -7.01
C GLN A 234 46.28 -9.99 -6.22
N VAL A 235 45.96 -11.27 -6.41
CA VAL A 235 46.67 -12.40 -5.80
C VAL A 235 48.13 -12.43 -6.26
N ASP A 236 48.40 -12.26 -7.56
CA ASP A 236 49.77 -12.24 -8.07
C ASP A 236 50.62 -11.10 -7.49
N LEU A 237 50.00 -9.91 -7.30
CA LEU A 237 50.66 -8.77 -6.68
C LEU A 237 51.02 -9.06 -5.22
N GLU A 238 50.10 -9.67 -4.47
CA GLU A 238 50.35 -10.05 -3.07
C GLU A 238 51.48 -11.08 -2.98
N LEU A 239 51.40 -12.15 -3.77
CA LEU A 239 52.44 -13.19 -3.80
C LEU A 239 53.81 -12.64 -4.23
N SER A 240 53.84 -11.62 -5.10
CA SER A 240 55.09 -10.95 -5.48
C SER A 240 55.70 -10.12 -4.34
N GLY A 241 54.88 -9.61 -3.41
CA GLY A 241 55.33 -8.88 -2.23
C GLY A 241 56.06 -9.75 -1.21
N LEU A 242 55.80 -11.07 -1.22
CA LEU A 242 56.35 -12.05 -0.28
C LEU A 242 57.73 -12.62 -0.71
N GLN A 243 58.31 -12.16 -1.83
CA GLN A 243 59.61 -12.64 -2.29
C GLN A 243 60.77 -12.21 -1.38
N PRO A 244 61.75 -13.10 -1.09
CA PRO A 244 62.94 -12.73 -0.33
C PRO A 244 63.84 -11.79 -1.15
N GLY A 245 64.16 -10.61 -0.62
CA GLY A 245 65.09 -9.65 -1.24
C GLY A 245 64.67 -8.18 -1.15
N ARG A 246 63.38 -7.87 -0.92
CA ARG A 246 62.93 -6.48 -0.73
C ARG A 246 63.05 -5.97 0.72
N PHE A 247 63.00 -6.89 1.70
CA PHE A 247 63.26 -6.58 3.11
C PHE A 247 64.71 -6.14 3.40
N GLU A 248 65.67 -6.54 2.56
CA GLU A 248 67.07 -6.11 2.67
C GLU A 248 67.31 -4.75 1.99
N GLN A 249 66.62 -4.45 0.88
CA GLN A 249 66.71 -3.15 0.22
C GLN A 249 66.01 -2.04 1.01
N LEU A 250 64.87 -2.30 1.67
CA LEU A 250 64.19 -1.29 2.51
C LEU A 250 64.97 -0.91 3.77
N LYS A 251 65.88 -1.77 4.25
CA LYS A 251 66.81 -1.42 5.35
C LYS A 251 68.05 -0.67 4.87
N SER A 252 68.34 -0.68 3.57
CA SER A 252 69.54 -0.05 3.00
C SER A 252 69.33 1.37 2.46
N HIS A 253 68.09 1.86 2.41
CA HIS A 253 67.74 3.20 1.89
C HIS A 253 67.18 4.16 2.97
N GLY A 254 67.41 3.85 4.24
CA GLY A 254 67.16 4.75 5.35
C GLY A 254 68.40 5.54 5.75
N ASP A 255 69.07 6.23 4.81
CA ASP A 255 69.97 7.35 5.14
C ASP A 255 70.42 8.08 3.86
N SER A 256 69.64 9.07 3.40
CA SER A 256 70.13 10.36 2.85
C SER A 256 68.97 11.25 2.35
N THR A 257 69.04 12.50 2.79
CA THR A 257 68.10 13.60 2.71
C THR A 257 68.02 14.24 1.31
N GLU A 258 66.83 14.76 0.98
CA GLU A 258 66.48 15.86 0.03
C GLU A 258 66.96 15.86 -1.43
N GLY A 259 66.00 16.06 -2.36
CA GLY A 259 66.26 16.71 -3.66
C GLY A 259 65.43 16.20 -4.86
N SER A 260 64.36 16.93 -5.19
CA SER A 260 63.76 17.23 -6.54
C SER A 260 63.70 16.20 -7.70
N PRO A 261 62.61 16.23 -8.51
CA PRO A 261 62.42 15.30 -9.62
C PRO A 261 63.13 15.78 -10.91
N VAL A 262 64.01 14.95 -11.47
CA VAL A 262 64.54 15.15 -12.83
C VAL A 262 63.84 14.18 -13.77
N GLN A 263 63.16 14.75 -14.77
CA GLN A 263 62.70 14.09 -15.98
C GLN A 263 63.85 13.37 -16.68
N ASN A 264 63.63 12.14 -17.12
CA ASN A 264 64.31 11.64 -18.31
C ASN A 264 63.32 10.86 -19.17
N ASP A 265 63.05 11.47 -20.30
CA ASP A 265 62.42 10.93 -21.49
C ASP A 265 63.42 9.99 -22.19
N ASN A 266 62.99 8.78 -22.58
CA ASN A 266 63.60 7.97 -23.64
C ASN A 266 62.84 6.64 -23.87
N GLY A 267 62.09 6.56 -24.98
CA GLY A 267 62.14 5.46 -25.97
C GLY A 267 61.61 4.05 -25.60
N PRO A 268 60.84 3.37 -26.49
CA PRO A 268 59.97 2.25 -26.12
C PRO A 268 60.62 0.87 -26.31
N HIS A 269 61.66 0.48 -25.56
CA HIS A 269 62.08 -0.92 -25.50
C HIS A 269 62.76 -1.24 -24.15
N GLY A 270 61.99 -1.75 -23.21
CA GLY A 270 62.45 -2.22 -21.91
C GLY A 270 61.89 -3.61 -21.63
N SER A 271 62.61 -4.63 -22.08
CA SER A 271 62.48 -6.03 -21.68
C SER A 271 62.64 -6.14 -20.16
N GLY A 272 61.52 -6.17 -19.43
CA GLY A 272 61.49 -6.63 -18.05
C GLY A 272 61.56 -8.15 -18.06
N GLY A 273 62.62 -8.73 -17.49
CA GLY A 273 62.73 -10.18 -17.34
C GLY A 273 61.59 -10.80 -16.50
N PRO A 274 61.57 -12.14 -16.33
CA PRO A 274 60.50 -12.91 -15.66
C PRO A 274 60.25 -12.58 -14.17
N HIS A 275 60.87 -11.53 -13.64
CA HIS A 275 60.73 -11.07 -12.26
C HIS A 275 59.56 -10.09 -12.06
N SER A 276 59.01 -9.48 -13.11
CA SER A 276 57.87 -8.56 -13.03
C SER A 276 56.76 -8.93 -14.04
N TRP A 277 55.51 -8.90 -13.59
CA TRP A 277 54.32 -9.14 -14.42
C TRP A 277 54.29 -8.22 -15.67
N PRO A 278 53.77 -8.67 -16.85
CA PRO A 278 53.67 -7.78 -17.99
C PRO A 278 52.83 -6.54 -17.62
N LEU A 279 53.44 -5.36 -17.74
CA LEU A 279 52.75 -4.08 -17.49
C LEU A 279 51.46 -3.98 -18.31
N GLN A 280 51.45 -4.57 -19.51
CA GLN A 280 50.28 -4.63 -20.38
C GLN A 280 49.10 -5.36 -19.75
N VAL A 281 49.30 -6.46 -19.03
CA VAL A 281 48.21 -7.19 -18.35
C VAL A 281 47.73 -6.44 -17.12
N LYS A 282 48.66 -5.81 -16.37
CA LYS A 282 48.30 -4.97 -15.22
C LYS A 282 47.46 -3.76 -15.64
N ASN A 283 47.81 -3.12 -16.74
CA ASN A 283 47.10 -1.94 -17.27
C ASN A 283 45.68 -2.27 -17.76
N GLN A 284 45.41 -3.53 -18.11
CA GLN A 284 44.07 -3.97 -18.52
C GLN A 284 43.10 -4.08 -17.34
N GLN A 285 43.59 -4.24 -16.10
CA GLN A 285 42.74 -4.50 -14.94
C GLN A 285 41.94 -3.27 -14.49
N PRO A 286 40.73 -3.46 -13.93
CA PRO A 286 40.04 -2.39 -13.25
C PRO A 286 40.78 -1.98 -11.96
N ARG A 287 40.63 -0.72 -11.54
CA ARG A 287 41.23 -0.21 -10.29
C ARG A 287 40.35 -0.47 -9.07
N ASN A 288 39.05 -0.48 -9.28
CA ASN A 288 38.02 -0.72 -8.29
C ASN A 288 36.77 -1.26 -9.00
N LEU A 289 35.75 -1.65 -8.24
CA LEU A 289 34.53 -2.21 -8.79
C LEU A 289 33.79 -1.21 -9.71
N SER A 290 33.76 0.08 -9.37
CA SER A 290 33.15 1.10 -10.23
C SER A 290 33.81 1.18 -11.61
N ALA A 291 35.14 1.09 -11.68
CA ALA A 291 35.89 1.04 -12.93
C ALA A 291 35.64 -0.25 -13.72
N LEU A 292 35.40 -1.38 -13.03
CA LEU A 292 34.99 -2.63 -13.68
C LEU A 292 33.63 -2.45 -14.35
N LEU A 293 32.64 -1.92 -13.63
CA LEU A 293 31.30 -1.69 -14.17
C LEU A 293 31.31 -0.64 -15.30
N GLN A 294 32.10 0.42 -15.17
CA GLN A 294 32.29 1.39 -16.24
C GLN A 294 32.88 0.76 -17.51
N LYS A 295 33.84 -0.16 -17.36
CA LYS A 295 34.39 -0.94 -18.49
C LYS A 295 33.34 -1.84 -19.13
N LEU A 296 32.42 -2.44 -18.36
CA LEU A 296 31.30 -3.20 -18.94
C LEU A 296 30.36 -2.29 -19.75
N HIS A 297 30.12 -1.07 -19.30
CA HIS A 297 29.23 -0.12 -19.98
C HIS A 297 29.82 0.52 -21.25
N SER A 298 31.15 0.66 -21.33
CA SER A 298 31.77 1.55 -22.34
C SER A 298 33.15 1.09 -22.85
N GLY A 299 33.57 -0.14 -22.53
CA GLY A 299 34.87 -0.65 -22.97
C GLY A 299 34.93 -0.93 -24.47
N GLU A 300 35.97 -0.45 -25.15
CA GLU A 300 36.14 -0.62 -26.61
C GLU A 300 36.19 -2.09 -27.08
N LEU A 301 36.67 -2.98 -26.23
CA LEU A 301 36.82 -4.41 -26.52
C LEU A 301 35.61 -5.25 -26.09
N VAL A 302 34.59 -4.61 -25.53
CA VAL A 302 33.38 -5.27 -25.01
C VAL A 302 32.36 -5.40 -26.13
N ASN A 303 31.73 -6.57 -26.24
CA ASN A 303 30.70 -6.80 -27.25
C ASN A 303 29.48 -5.89 -27.02
N GLU A 304 28.90 -5.35 -28.10
CA GLU A 304 27.69 -4.52 -28.06
C GLU A 304 26.51 -5.17 -27.31
N ALA A 305 26.40 -6.51 -27.34
CA ALA A 305 25.39 -7.24 -26.57
C ALA A 305 25.55 -7.04 -25.05
N VAL A 306 26.78 -6.97 -24.55
CA VAL A 306 27.09 -6.72 -23.14
C VAL A 306 26.69 -5.29 -22.75
N ILE A 307 26.99 -4.31 -23.61
CA ILE A 307 26.62 -2.90 -23.38
C ILE A 307 25.10 -2.75 -23.31
N ARG A 308 24.36 -3.45 -24.19
CA ARG A 308 22.89 -3.53 -24.11
C ARG A 308 22.43 -4.21 -22.83
N GLY A 309 23.04 -5.33 -22.45
CA GLY A 309 22.74 -6.04 -21.20
C GLY A 309 22.91 -5.17 -19.96
N CYS A 310 23.94 -4.30 -19.94
CA CYS A 310 24.14 -3.36 -18.82
C CYS A 310 23.00 -2.35 -18.65
N LYS A 311 22.19 -2.13 -19.70
CA LYS A 311 21.02 -1.24 -19.65
C LYS A 311 19.75 -1.93 -19.16
N GLU A 312 19.73 -3.26 -19.08
CA GLU A 312 18.58 -4.02 -18.56
C GLU A 312 18.39 -3.76 -17.07
N GLN A 313 17.13 -3.56 -16.65
CA GLN A 313 16.79 -3.24 -15.25
C GLN A 313 17.34 -4.28 -14.25
N GLN A 314 17.26 -5.57 -14.59
CA GLN A 314 17.76 -6.66 -13.76
C GLN A 314 19.29 -6.56 -13.55
N ARG A 315 20.05 -6.18 -14.58
CA ARG A 315 21.51 -6.00 -14.48
C ARG A 315 21.87 -4.76 -13.70
N GLN A 316 21.12 -3.67 -13.87
CA GLN A 316 21.31 -2.47 -13.07
C GLN A 316 21.10 -2.74 -11.57
N ILE A 317 20.10 -3.57 -11.21
CA ILE A 317 19.91 -4.03 -9.83
C ILE A 317 21.13 -4.82 -9.36
N GLN A 318 21.57 -5.83 -10.11
CA GLN A 318 22.72 -6.67 -9.75
C GLN A 318 24.01 -5.85 -9.57
N MET A 319 24.30 -4.94 -10.49
CA MET A 319 25.48 -4.07 -10.43
C MET A 319 25.45 -3.14 -9.21
N ASN A 320 24.28 -2.59 -8.86
CA ASN A 320 24.13 -1.77 -7.67
C ASN A 320 24.26 -2.57 -6.37
N MET A 321 23.76 -3.82 -6.35
CA MET A 321 23.99 -4.74 -5.24
C MET A 321 25.48 -5.07 -5.07
N MET A 322 26.21 -5.29 -6.18
CA MET A 322 27.66 -5.50 -6.15
C MET A 322 28.40 -4.29 -5.55
N LEU A 323 27.97 -3.06 -5.88
CA LEU A 323 28.54 -1.83 -5.32
C LEU A 323 28.18 -1.59 -3.84
N GLY A 324 27.16 -2.27 -3.33
CA GLY A 324 26.62 -2.04 -1.98
C GLY A 324 25.91 -0.69 -1.80
N ASN A 325 25.59 0.03 -2.89
CA ASN A 325 24.90 1.33 -2.81
C ASN A 325 23.37 1.13 -2.78
N ILE A 326 22.89 0.61 -1.65
CA ILE A 326 21.46 0.34 -1.43
C ILE A 326 20.58 1.61 -1.53
N PRO A 327 20.97 2.80 -1.03
CA PRO A 327 20.14 4.00 -1.18
C PRO A 327 19.84 4.35 -2.64
N HIS A 328 20.86 4.29 -3.50
CA HIS A 328 20.69 4.56 -4.92
C HIS A 328 19.86 3.48 -5.61
N LEU A 329 20.02 2.21 -5.21
CA LEU A 329 19.18 1.10 -5.69
C LEU A 329 17.70 1.35 -5.40
N LEU A 330 17.36 1.82 -4.19
CA LEU A 330 15.98 2.12 -3.83
C LEU A 330 15.41 3.31 -4.63
N ASP A 331 16.18 4.39 -4.80
CA ASP A 331 15.75 5.53 -5.63
C ASP A 331 15.52 5.11 -7.08
N MET A 332 16.39 4.26 -7.62
CA MET A 332 16.30 3.75 -8.98
C MET A 332 15.06 2.86 -9.15
N ILE A 333 14.81 1.93 -8.23
CA ILE A 333 13.58 1.11 -8.25
C ILE A 333 12.35 2.01 -8.12
N TRP A 334 12.36 2.98 -7.21
CA TRP A 334 11.25 3.93 -7.06
C TRP A 334 10.99 4.70 -8.35
N SER A 335 12.03 5.19 -9.04
CA SER A 335 11.88 5.93 -10.31
C SER A 335 11.21 5.11 -11.43
N TRP A 336 11.25 3.78 -11.35
CA TRP A 336 10.63 2.89 -12.33
C TRP A 336 9.17 2.53 -12.00
N ILE A 337 8.76 2.71 -10.74
CA ILE A 337 7.42 2.32 -10.25
C ILE A 337 6.56 3.50 -9.80
N ALA A 338 7.16 4.68 -9.60
CA ALA A 338 6.48 5.89 -9.17
C ALA A 338 5.36 6.26 -10.16
N PRO A 339 4.23 6.80 -9.67
CA PRO A 339 3.14 7.22 -10.54
C PRO A 339 3.59 8.41 -11.39
N SER A 340 3.10 8.53 -12.62
CA SER A 340 3.38 9.69 -13.47
C SER A 340 2.72 10.95 -12.90
N GLU A 341 3.40 12.10 -12.98
CA GLU A 341 2.89 13.39 -12.49
C GLU A 341 1.55 13.81 -13.14
N ASP A 342 1.23 13.27 -14.31
CA ASP A 342 0.00 13.56 -15.08
C ASP A 342 -1.24 12.73 -14.63
N ASP A 343 -1.09 11.74 -13.75
CA ASP A 343 -2.20 10.87 -13.34
C ASP A 343 -2.86 11.43 -12.07
N GLU A 344 -4.11 11.92 -12.18
CA GLU A 344 -4.89 12.44 -11.05
C GLU A 344 -5.05 11.41 -9.90
N ASN A 345 -4.81 10.12 -10.19
CA ASN A 345 -4.78 9.04 -9.21
C ASN A 345 -3.35 8.66 -8.84
N VAL A 346 -2.81 9.33 -7.80
CA VAL A 346 -1.51 9.02 -7.15
C VAL A 346 -1.36 7.54 -6.76
N PHE A 347 -2.47 6.81 -6.69
CA PHE A 347 -2.57 5.43 -6.23
C PHE A 347 -2.54 4.36 -7.33
N ARG A 348 -2.37 4.72 -8.61
CA ARG A 348 -2.28 3.72 -9.68
C ARG A 348 -0.88 3.09 -9.74
N PRO A 349 -0.76 1.74 -9.72
CA PRO A 349 0.52 1.07 -9.88
C PRO A 349 1.05 1.23 -11.31
N HIS A 350 2.26 1.79 -11.41
CA HIS A 350 2.99 1.96 -12.66
C HIS A 350 4.24 1.07 -12.67
N GLY A 351 4.65 0.62 -13.86
CA GLY A 351 5.84 -0.22 -14.05
C GLY A 351 5.55 -1.72 -14.13
N ASP A 352 6.63 -2.50 -14.30
CA ASP A 352 6.57 -3.96 -14.45
C ASP A 352 6.14 -4.64 -13.13
N PRO A 353 5.11 -5.51 -13.13
CA PRO A 353 4.63 -6.20 -11.93
C PRO A 353 5.69 -6.99 -11.17
N GLN A 354 6.65 -7.61 -11.87
CA GLN A 354 7.71 -8.37 -11.22
C GLN A 354 8.70 -7.45 -10.51
N LEU A 355 9.00 -6.29 -11.10
CA LEU A 355 9.84 -5.27 -10.47
C LEU A 355 9.19 -4.67 -9.21
N ILE A 356 7.89 -4.35 -9.24
CA ILE A 356 7.18 -3.86 -8.05
C ILE A 356 7.24 -4.91 -6.93
N ARG A 357 6.97 -6.18 -7.26
CA ARG A 357 7.06 -7.29 -6.31
C ARG A 357 8.48 -7.45 -5.75
N PHE A 358 9.48 -7.44 -6.62
CA PHE A 358 10.89 -7.55 -6.23
C PHE A 358 11.28 -6.41 -5.28
N GLY A 359 10.93 -5.16 -5.62
CA GLY A 359 11.21 -3.99 -4.79
C GLY A 359 10.61 -4.12 -3.39
N ALA A 360 9.34 -4.52 -3.29
CA ALA A 360 8.68 -4.74 -2.00
C ALA A 360 9.39 -5.80 -1.14
N HIS A 361 9.73 -6.96 -1.73
CA HIS A 361 10.40 -8.04 -1.00
C HIS A 361 11.84 -7.67 -0.64
N LEU A 362 12.55 -6.95 -1.51
CA LEU A 362 13.88 -6.43 -1.23
C LEU A 362 13.84 -5.48 -0.02
N VAL A 363 12.89 -4.55 0.03
CA VAL A 363 12.70 -3.64 1.17
C VAL A 363 12.46 -4.42 2.47
N LEU A 364 11.58 -5.43 2.45
CA LEU A 364 11.31 -6.25 3.64
C LEU A 364 12.55 -7.01 4.12
N VAL A 365 13.30 -7.62 3.20
CA VAL A 365 14.55 -8.33 3.53
C VAL A 365 15.60 -7.36 4.07
N LEU A 366 15.74 -6.17 3.47
CA LEU A 366 16.66 -5.15 3.95
C LEU A 366 16.28 -4.67 5.36
N ARG A 367 14.99 -4.44 5.62
CA ARG A 367 14.51 -4.07 6.97
C ARG A 367 14.78 -5.17 8.00
N PHE A 368 14.62 -6.43 7.62
CA PHE A 368 14.88 -7.57 8.50
C PHE A 368 16.37 -7.73 8.82
N LEU A 369 17.24 -7.67 7.80
CA LEU A 369 18.68 -7.88 7.99
C LEU A 369 19.38 -6.68 8.67
N LEU A 370 18.84 -5.47 8.51
CA LEU A 370 19.54 -4.22 8.86
C LEU A 370 18.89 -3.45 10.02
N ALA A 371 18.06 -4.13 10.82
CA ALA A 371 17.26 -3.52 11.88
C ALA A 371 18.08 -2.83 12.99
N GLU A 372 19.28 -3.34 13.33
CA GLU A 372 20.07 -2.86 14.48
C GLU A 372 21.43 -2.20 14.10
N GLU A 373 21.96 -2.42 12.90
CA GLU A 373 23.38 -2.13 12.58
C GLU A 373 23.62 -0.84 11.76
N MET A 374 22.62 0.02 11.56
CA MET A 374 22.68 1.09 10.54
C MET A 374 22.83 2.51 11.06
N LYS A 375 23.61 3.32 10.32
CA LYS A 375 23.66 4.78 10.46
C LYS A 375 22.27 5.40 10.23
N ASP A 376 21.89 6.39 11.03
CA ASP A 376 20.55 6.99 11.00
C ASP A 376 20.09 7.48 9.62
N SER A 377 20.98 8.10 8.85
CA SER A 377 20.65 8.63 7.51
C SER A 377 20.31 7.54 6.49
N PHE A 378 20.91 6.35 6.62
CA PHE A 378 20.59 5.21 5.75
C PHE A 378 19.23 4.63 6.13
N ARG A 379 18.98 4.47 7.43
CA ARG A 379 17.72 3.96 7.97
C ARG A 379 16.56 4.84 7.53
N GLU A 380 16.68 6.15 7.67
CA GLU A 380 15.64 7.10 7.22
C GLU A 380 15.29 6.92 5.74
N LYS A 381 16.30 6.81 4.88
CA LYS A 381 16.09 6.61 3.44
C LYS A 381 15.45 5.26 3.12
N LEU A 382 15.86 4.18 3.78
CA LEU A 382 15.23 2.86 3.65
C LEU A 382 13.77 2.88 4.11
N MET A 383 13.45 3.61 5.18
CA MET A 383 12.07 3.74 5.65
C MET A 383 11.24 4.55 4.67
N ASN A 384 11.70 5.74 4.25
CA ASN A 384 10.96 6.63 3.35
C ASN A 384 10.75 6.02 1.95
N ALA A 385 11.83 5.62 1.26
CA ALA A 385 11.71 5.01 -0.07
C ALA A 385 11.05 3.63 0.01
N GLY A 386 11.33 2.86 1.06
CA GLY A 386 10.74 1.56 1.29
C GLY A 386 9.23 1.63 1.50
N ASP A 387 8.74 2.62 2.24
CA ASP A 387 7.30 2.83 2.45
C ASP A 387 6.59 3.19 1.14
N LEU A 388 7.22 4.00 0.28
CA LEU A 388 6.68 4.33 -1.05
C LEU A 388 6.58 3.08 -1.94
N ILE A 389 7.63 2.25 -1.97
CA ILE A 389 7.65 1.00 -2.75
C ILE A 389 6.60 0.00 -2.22
N LEU A 390 6.51 -0.18 -0.90
CA LEU A 390 5.54 -1.08 -0.27
C LEU A 390 4.10 -0.59 -0.49
N HIS A 391 3.87 0.71 -0.35
CA HIS A 391 2.56 1.32 -0.64
C HIS A 391 2.13 1.02 -2.08
N MET A 392 3.05 1.18 -3.04
CA MET A 392 2.75 0.90 -4.45
C MET A 392 2.43 -0.59 -4.69
N TYR A 393 3.14 -1.48 -4.00
CA TYR A 393 2.87 -2.91 -4.09
C TYR A 393 1.51 -3.29 -3.48
N VAL A 394 1.12 -2.69 -2.35
CA VAL A 394 -0.21 -2.89 -1.76
C VAL A 394 -1.30 -2.41 -2.71
N MET A 395 -1.15 -1.23 -3.31
CA MET A 395 -2.09 -0.74 -4.32
C MET A 395 -2.15 -1.65 -5.57
N PHE A 396 -1.01 -2.22 -5.98
CA PHE A 396 -0.98 -3.24 -7.02
C PHE A 396 -1.78 -4.48 -6.64
N LEU A 397 -1.59 -5.04 -5.44
CA LEU A 397 -2.37 -6.19 -4.96
C LEU A 397 -3.87 -5.87 -4.91
N PHE A 398 -4.23 -4.70 -4.41
CA PHE A 398 -5.61 -4.22 -4.36
C PHE A 398 -6.23 -4.05 -5.76
N SER A 399 -5.46 -3.55 -6.74
CA SER A 399 -5.90 -3.44 -8.14
C SER A 399 -6.14 -4.81 -8.80
N LYS A 400 -5.45 -5.85 -8.33
CA LYS A 400 -5.57 -7.24 -8.80
C LYS A 400 -6.57 -8.08 -8.00
N GLN A 401 -7.34 -7.46 -7.09
CA GLN A 401 -8.34 -8.14 -6.25
C GLN A 401 -7.73 -9.23 -5.35
N HIS A 402 -6.51 -8.97 -4.87
CA HIS A 402 -5.83 -9.78 -3.87
C HIS A 402 -5.89 -9.11 -2.49
N GLU A 403 -7.10 -8.76 -2.05
CA GLU A 403 -7.32 -8.08 -0.77
C GLU A 403 -6.78 -8.89 0.42
N GLU A 404 -6.77 -10.22 0.34
CA GLU A 404 -6.23 -11.09 1.39
C GLU A 404 -4.74 -10.87 1.72
N LEU A 405 -3.95 -10.36 0.77
CA LEU A 405 -2.52 -10.11 0.98
C LEU A 405 -2.23 -8.69 1.48
N VAL A 406 -3.20 -7.77 1.38
CA VAL A 406 -3.01 -6.34 1.67
C VAL A 406 -2.51 -6.11 3.10
N GLY A 407 -3.09 -6.81 4.07
CA GLY A 407 -2.76 -6.65 5.49
C GLY A 407 -1.30 -6.92 5.83
N ILE A 408 -0.73 -7.98 5.24
CA ILE A 408 0.66 -8.40 5.46
C ILE A 408 1.63 -7.27 5.11
N TYR A 409 1.43 -6.61 3.96
CA TYR A 409 2.33 -5.58 3.47
C TYR A 409 2.00 -4.20 4.03
N ALA A 410 0.71 -3.86 4.17
CA ALA A 410 0.27 -2.57 4.69
C ALA A 410 0.68 -2.37 6.16
N SER A 411 0.70 -3.43 6.97
CA SER A 411 1.15 -3.39 8.37
C SER A 411 2.64 -3.07 8.56
N GLN A 412 3.42 -3.12 7.48
CA GLN A 412 4.85 -2.78 7.48
C GLN A 412 5.11 -1.29 7.18
N LEU A 413 4.07 -0.52 6.84
CA LEU A 413 4.17 0.91 6.56
C LEU A 413 4.17 1.74 7.86
N ALA A 414 4.67 2.98 7.78
CA ALA A 414 4.48 3.95 8.86
C ALA A 414 2.99 4.19 9.16
N ARG A 415 2.66 4.46 10.44
CA ARG A 415 1.29 4.69 10.95
C ARG A 415 0.40 5.50 10.01
N HIS A 416 0.79 6.72 9.67
CA HIS A 416 -0.01 7.61 8.81
C HIS A 416 -0.30 7.00 7.43
N ARG A 417 0.71 6.42 6.78
CA ARG A 417 0.55 5.80 5.45
C ARG A 417 -0.31 4.54 5.49
N CYS A 418 -0.16 3.73 6.54
CA CYS A 418 -0.97 2.54 6.74
C CYS A 418 -2.45 2.90 6.87
N ILE A 419 -2.76 3.87 7.75
CA ILE A 419 -4.12 4.34 8.00
C ILE A 419 -4.72 4.93 6.72
N ASP A 420 -4.06 5.90 6.09
CA ASP A 420 -4.58 6.56 4.89
C ASP A 420 -4.79 5.57 3.73
N LEU A 421 -3.92 4.56 3.59
CA LEU A 421 -4.05 3.52 2.58
C LEU A 421 -5.28 2.64 2.82
N PHE A 422 -5.51 2.15 4.05
CA PHE A 422 -6.71 1.38 4.36
C PHE A 422 -7.99 2.20 4.21
N VAL A 423 -8.00 3.44 4.69
CA VAL A 423 -9.13 4.36 4.52
C VAL A 423 -9.45 4.52 3.03
N HIS A 424 -8.46 4.79 2.19
CA HIS A 424 -8.65 4.92 0.75
C HIS A 424 -9.21 3.64 0.10
N MET A 425 -8.65 2.47 0.42
CA MET A 425 -9.12 1.18 -0.12
C MET A 425 -10.56 0.87 0.32
N MET A 426 -10.92 1.16 1.57
CA MET A 426 -12.27 0.95 2.11
C MET A 426 -13.29 1.92 1.47
N GLU A 427 -12.92 3.18 1.24
CA GLU A 427 -13.75 4.14 0.50
C GLU A 427 -14.01 3.68 -0.94
N LEU A 428 -12.97 3.20 -1.65
CA LEU A 428 -13.11 2.67 -3.01
C LEU A 428 -13.99 1.41 -3.10
N ARG A 429 -14.14 0.67 -2.00
CA ARG A 429 -14.96 -0.56 -1.93
C ARG A 429 -16.28 -0.35 -1.20
N ILE A 430 -16.68 0.88 -0.88
CA ILE A 430 -17.91 1.12 -0.10
C ILE A 430 -19.18 0.64 -0.80
N THR A 431 -19.23 0.63 -2.13
CA THR A 431 -20.35 0.10 -2.93
C THR A 431 -20.13 -1.33 -3.44
N SER A 432 -19.00 -1.97 -3.09
CA SER A 432 -18.70 -3.34 -3.50
C SER A 432 -19.49 -4.39 -2.71
N SER A 433 -19.45 -5.65 -3.15
CA SER A 433 -20.14 -6.74 -2.46
C SER A 433 -19.62 -6.97 -1.03
N VAL A 434 -20.49 -7.49 -0.17
CA VAL A 434 -20.19 -7.79 1.23
C VAL A 434 -18.95 -8.69 1.37
N HIS A 435 -18.78 -9.64 0.45
CA HIS A 435 -17.62 -10.55 0.44
C HIS A 435 -16.29 -9.80 0.24
N VAL A 436 -16.23 -8.85 -0.70
CA VAL A 436 -15.00 -8.07 -0.96
C VAL A 436 -14.67 -7.17 0.22
N LYS A 437 -15.68 -6.53 0.82
CA LYS A 437 -15.51 -5.74 2.04
C LYS A 437 -14.98 -6.59 3.19
N TYR A 438 -15.59 -7.77 3.39
CA TYR A 438 -15.17 -8.68 4.45
C TYR A 438 -13.70 -9.11 4.32
N LYS A 439 -13.21 -9.38 3.09
CA LYS A 439 -11.78 -9.67 2.87
C LYS A 439 -10.86 -8.53 3.33
N LEU A 440 -11.22 -7.28 3.04
CA LEU A 440 -10.43 -6.11 3.43
C LEU A 440 -10.49 -5.86 4.94
N PHE A 441 -11.66 -6.05 5.55
CA PHE A 441 -11.83 -6.05 7.00
C PHE A 441 -10.96 -7.12 7.67
N LEU A 442 -10.96 -8.35 7.16
CA LEU A 442 -10.11 -9.43 7.65
C LEU A 442 -8.62 -9.08 7.54
N ALA A 443 -8.20 -8.56 6.38
CA ALA A 443 -6.82 -8.16 6.15
C ALA A 443 -6.36 -7.04 7.11
N ALA A 444 -7.25 -6.12 7.48
CA ALA A 444 -6.93 -5.12 8.50
C ALA A 444 -6.86 -5.77 9.90
N MET A 445 -7.83 -6.61 10.25
CA MET A 445 -7.95 -7.17 11.59
C MET A 445 -6.91 -8.23 11.95
N GLU A 446 -6.45 -9.03 11.00
CA GLU A 446 -5.43 -10.06 11.25
C GLU A 446 -4.03 -9.47 11.45
N TYR A 447 -3.75 -8.30 10.88
CA TYR A 447 -2.39 -7.73 10.81
C TYR A 447 -2.22 -6.41 11.57
N LEU A 448 -3.31 -5.74 11.95
CA LEU A 448 -3.29 -4.54 12.77
C LEU A 448 -3.90 -4.82 14.14
N GLN A 449 -3.40 -4.13 15.15
CA GLN A 449 -4.04 -4.13 16.46
C GLN A 449 -5.33 -3.31 16.41
N PHE A 450 -6.29 -3.65 17.28
CA PHE A 450 -7.55 -2.93 17.33
C PHE A 450 -7.35 -1.48 17.81
N SER A 451 -6.78 -1.30 18.99
CA SER A 451 -6.44 0.00 19.58
C SER A 451 -4.93 0.23 19.59
N PRO A 452 -4.45 1.48 19.57
CA PRO A 452 -3.02 1.79 19.54
C PRO A 452 -2.37 1.45 20.90
N LEU A 453 -1.45 0.49 20.92
CA LEU A 453 -0.57 0.23 22.08
C LEU A 453 0.77 1.00 22.00
N ASP A 454 1.18 1.36 20.79
CA ASP A 454 2.41 2.07 20.48
C ASP A 454 2.15 3.07 19.35
N ASP A 455 2.68 4.30 19.47
CA ASP A 455 2.48 5.38 18.51
C ASP A 455 3.13 5.12 17.13
N SER A 456 3.94 4.06 17.02
CA SER A 456 4.70 3.72 15.82
C SER A 456 3.86 3.06 14.71
N LYS A 457 2.76 2.38 15.03
CA LYS A 457 1.94 1.60 14.08
C LYS A 457 0.50 2.09 14.02
N GLY A 458 -0.13 1.91 12.86
CA GLY A 458 -1.56 2.19 12.69
C GLY A 458 -2.42 1.14 13.37
N SER A 459 -3.56 1.58 13.89
CA SER A 459 -4.58 0.70 14.49
C SER A 459 -5.86 0.66 13.65
N PHE A 460 -6.65 -0.40 13.82
CA PHE A 460 -7.92 -0.56 13.14
C PHE A 460 -8.95 0.49 13.61
N GLU A 461 -8.93 0.84 14.90
CA GLU A 461 -9.76 1.89 15.48
C GLU A 461 -9.57 3.23 14.75
N GLU A 462 -8.32 3.66 14.54
CA GLU A 462 -8.04 4.91 13.80
C GLU A 462 -8.51 4.88 12.35
N ILE A 463 -8.38 3.72 11.68
CA ILE A 463 -8.87 3.52 10.32
C ILE A 463 -10.39 3.71 10.27
N ILE A 464 -11.11 3.07 11.20
CA ILE A 464 -12.57 3.14 11.24
C ILE A 464 -13.05 4.54 11.61
N GLU A 465 -12.49 5.18 12.64
CA GLU A 465 -12.86 6.55 13.00
C GLU A 465 -12.68 7.51 11.82
N ARG A 466 -11.58 7.36 11.08
CA ARG A 466 -11.31 8.18 9.89
C ARG A 466 -12.25 7.87 8.74
N ILE A 467 -12.64 6.61 8.52
CA ILE A 467 -13.64 6.23 7.51
C ILE A 467 -15.01 6.79 7.86
N LEU A 468 -15.46 6.65 9.11
CA LEU A 468 -16.77 7.11 9.55
C LEU A 468 -16.85 8.63 9.50
N SER A 469 -15.81 9.32 9.94
CA SER A 469 -15.68 10.78 9.81
C SER A 469 -15.73 11.23 8.34
N ARG A 470 -14.89 10.65 7.46
CA ARG A 470 -14.87 10.98 6.03
C ARG A 470 -16.15 10.60 5.29
N SER A 471 -16.88 9.57 5.75
CA SER A 471 -18.17 9.19 5.17
C SER A 471 -19.26 10.26 5.36
N ARG A 472 -19.16 11.06 6.42
CA ARG A 472 -20.06 12.19 6.72
C ARG A 472 -19.63 13.49 6.05
N GLU A 473 -18.45 13.54 5.45
CA GLU A 473 -17.98 14.72 4.72
C GLU A 473 -18.69 14.85 3.37
N ILE A 474 -19.03 16.09 3.01
CA ILE A 474 -19.66 16.40 1.73
C ILE A 474 -18.65 16.19 0.61
N LYS A 475 -19.03 15.38 -0.38
CA LYS A 475 -18.24 15.14 -1.60
C LYS A 475 -18.55 16.23 -2.63
N VAL A 476 -17.51 16.75 -3.28
CA VAL A 476 -17.65 17.75 -4.35
C VAL A 476 -18.49 17.17 -5.48
N GLY A 477 -19.71 17.67 -5.66
CA GLY A 477 -20.57 17.31 -6.77
C GLY A 477 -20.34 18.21 -7.99
N LYS A 478 -20.29 17.62 -9.18
CA LYS A 478 -20.48 18.36 -10.44
C LYS A 478 -21.96 18.29 -10.78
N TYR A 479 -22.70 19.35 -10.50
CA TYR A 479 -24.16 19.41 -10.68
C TYR A 479 -24.53 20.07 -12.01
N GLU A 480 -25.40 19.46 -12.80
CA GLU A 480 -25.96 20.08 -14.01
C GLU A 480 -27.28 20.82 -13.72
N LYS A 481 -28.06 20.39 -12.70
CA LYS A 481 -29.35 20.99 -12.30
C LYS A 481 -29.57 21.01 -10.79
N SER A 482 -30.40 21.94 -10.29
CA SER A 482 -30.71 22.12 -8.84
C SER A 482 -31.50 20.95 -8.23
N ALA A 483 -32.42 20.33 -8.96
CA ALA A 483 -33.19 19.18 -8.49
C ALA A 483 -32.32 17.91 -8.29
N GLU A 484 -31.22 17.78 -9.05
CA GLU A 484 -30.26 16.69 -8.90
C GLU A 484 -29.45 16.83 -7.60
N VAL A 485 -29.24 18.06 -7.11
CA VAL A 485 -28.49 18.35 -5.88
C VAL A 485 -29.19 17.76 -4.66
N ALA A 486 -30.49 18.04 -4.49
CA ALA A 486 -31.28 17.56 -3.36
C ALA A 486 -31.37 16.03 -3.32
N GLU A 487 -31.61 15.40 -4.48
CA GLU A 487 -31.69 13.94 -4.55
C GLU A 487 -30.33 13.26 -4.33
N GLN A 488 -29.25 13.81 -4.90
CA GLN A 488 -27.91 13.28 -4.69
C GLN A 488 -27.50 13.35 -3.22
N HIS A 489 -27.85 14.44 -2.53
CA HIS A 489 -27.64 14.60 -1.10
C HIS A 489 -28.42 13.57 -0.28
N ARG A 490 -29.68 13.31 -0.62
CA ARG A 490 -30.47 12.23 -0.01
C ARG A 490 -29.83 10.86 -0.22
N LEU A 491 -29.26 10.59 -1.40
CA LEU A 491 -28.51 9.36 -1.67
C LEU A 491 -27.20 9.25 -0.87
N GLN A 492 -26.63 10.36 -0.36
CA GLN A 492 -25.48 10.30 0.57
C GLN A 492 -25.85 9.63 1.90
N SER A 493 -27.12 9.68 2.33
CA SER A 493 -27.59 8.97 3.54
C SER A 493 -27.32 7.46 3.46
N LEU A 494 -27.53 6.86 2.28
CA LEU A 494 -27.22 5.45 2.04
C LEU A 494 -25.71 5.18 2.11
N GLN A 495 -24.88 6.09 1.60
CA GLN A 495 -23.42 5.93 1.65
C GLN A 495 -22.90 5.97 3.10
N LYS A 496 -23.39 6.92 3.90
CA LYS A 496 -23.09 7.00 5.34
C LYS A 496 -23.53 5.74 6.07
N ALA A 497 -24.76 5.27 5.81
CA ALA A 497 -25.28 4.03 6.39
C ALA A 497 -24.39 2.82 6.02
N THR A 498 -23.96 2.75 4.77
CA THR A 498 -23.11 1.67 4.27
C THR A 498 -21.72 1.67 4.89
N ALA A 499 -21.22 2.80 5.39
CA ALA A 499 -19.96 2.87 6.13
C ALA A 499 -20.04 2.14 7.48
N ILE A 500 -21.20 2.12 8.13
CA ILE A 500 -21.40 1.36 9.39
C ILE A 500 -21.24 -0.14 9.18
N GLN A 501 -21.45 -0.66 7.96
CA GLN A 501 -21.26 -2.08 7.65
C GLN A 501 -19.87 -2.61 8.02
N TRP A 502 -18.83 -1.76 7.98
CA TRP A 502 -17.47 -2.14 8.39
C TRP A 502 -17.38 -2.56 9.87
N LEU A 503 -18.24 -1.99 10.72
CA LEU A 503 -18.35 -2.32 12.14
C LEU A 503 -19.27 -3.52 12.41
N CYS A 504 -20.15 -3.87 11.46
CA CYS A 504 -21.08 -4.99 11.60
C CYS A 504 -20.46 -6.36 11.25
N PHE A 505 -19.20 -6.40 10.82
CA PHE A 505 -18.52 -7.64 10.50
C PHE A 505 -18.08 -8.39 11.76
N THR A 506 -18.23 -9.70 11.73
CA THR A 506 -17.77 -10.58 12.80
C THR A 506 -16.25 -10.73 12.71
N PRO A 507 -15.50 -10.45 13.79
CA PRO A 507 -14.06 -10.69 13.80
C PRO A 507 -13.73 -12.16 13.53
N PRO A 508 -12.60 -12.45 12.87
CA PRO A 508 -12.19 -13.83 12.62
C PRO A 508 -11.83 -14.54 13.92
N SER A 509 -12.12 -15.85 13.99
CA SER A 509 -11.84 -16.70 15.16
C SER A 509 -10.34 -16.88 15.46
N THR A 510 -9.47 -16.42 14.55
CA THR A 510 -8.01 -16.45 14.71
C THR A 510 -7.49 -15.40 15.69
N ILE A 511 -8.29 -14.36 15.99
CA ILE A 511 -7.90 -13.27 16.88
C ILE A 511 -8.25 -13.64 18.34
N THR A 512 -7.36 -13.30 19.28
CA THR A 512 -7.64 -13.45 20.71
C THR A 512 -8.66 -12.40 21.18
N ASN A 513 -9.57 -12.77 22.09
CA ASN A 513 -10.62 -11.88 22.62
C ASN A 513 -11.67 -11.44 21.59
N VAL A 514 -12.13 -12.37 20.74
CA VAL A 514 -13.19 -12.12 19.73
C VAL A 514 -14.45 -11.50 20.34
N GLU A 515 -14.86 -11.95 21.53
CA GLU A 515 -16.06 -11.45 22.21
C GLU A 515 -15.91 -9.98 22.65
N ASP A 516 -14.79 -9.61 23.29
CA ASP A 516 -14.49 -8.22 23.68
C ASP A 516 -14.40 -7.31 22.45
N LEU A 517 -13.72 -7.77 21.39
CA LEU A 517 -13.59 -7.05 20.13
C LEU A 517 -14.95 -6.86 19.44
N GLY A 518 -15.78 -7.91 19.42
CA GLY A 518 -17.14 -7.86 18.91
C GLY A 518 -18.00 -6.83 19.65
N GLY A 519 -17.92 -6.81 20.99
CA GLY A 519 -18.58 -5.79 21.82
C GLY A 519 -18.13 -4.36 21.50
N LYS A 520 -16.81 -4.16 21.35
CA LYS A 520 -16.23 -2.85 20.96
C LYS A 520 -16.66 -2.36 19.59
N LEU A 521 -16.80 -3.27 18.62
CA LEU A 521 -17.30 -2.95 17.28
C LEU A 521 -18.79 -2.59 17.32
N LEU A 522 -19.60 -3.40 18.00
CA LEU A 522 -21.03 -3.17 18.15
C LEU A 522 -21.31 -1.84 18.86
N MET A 523 -20.53 -1.51 19.89
CA MET A 523 -20.65 -0.23 20.58
C MET A 523 -20.44 0.97 19.69
N ARG A 524 -19.35 0.96 18.91
CA ARG A 524 -19.12 2.01 17.91
C ARG A 524 -20.23 2.03 16.87
N ALA A 525 -20.71 0.85 16.45
CA ALA A 525 -21.79 0.77 15.46
C ALA A 525 -23.06 1.45 15.99
N LEU A 526 -23.42 1.23 17.26
CA LEU A 526 -24.55 1.89 17.92
C LEU A 526 -24.35 3.40 18.02
N ILE A 527 -23.21 3.87 18.56
CA ILE A 527 -22.92 5.31 18.73
C ILE A 527 -23.04 6.05 17.40
N HIS A 528 -22.37 5.55 16.35
CA HIS A 528 -22.38 6.19 15.04
C HIS A 528 -23.74 6.01 14.32
N SER A 529 -24.47 4.94 14.56
CA SER A 529 -25.82 4.79 14.00
C SER A 529 -26.82 5.76 14.61
N ASN A 530 -26.78 5.95 15.94
CA ASN A 530 -27.61 6.95 16.62
C ASN A 530 -27.33 8.37 16.11
N MET A 531 -26.05 8.70 15.93
CA MET A 531 -25.62 9.94 15.30
C MET A 531 -26.22 10.12 13.90
N LEU A 532 -26.21 9.08 13.06
CA LEU A 532 -26.79 9.13 11.72
C LEU A 532 -28.33 9.14 11.72
N PHE A 533 -28.98 8.43 12.64
CA PHE A 533 -30.44 8.47 12.77
C PHE A 533 -30.94 9.88 13.10
N ARG A 534 -30.24 10.60 13.99
CA ARG A 534 -30.53 12.01 14.27
C ARG A 534 -30.51 12.86 12.99
N GLU A 535 -29.48 12.71 12.15
CA GLU A 535 -29.39 13.41 10.86
C GLU A 535 -30.52 12.99 9.90
N PHE A 536 -30.73 11.69 9.73
CA PHE A 536 -31.69 11.15 8.76
C PHE A 536 -33.13 11.50 9.11
N ALA A 537 -33.48 11.55 10.40
CA ALA A 537 -34.81 11.91 10.86
C ALA A 537 -35.16 13.36 10.49
N LEU A 538 -34.21 14.28 10.62
CA LEU A 538 -34.38 15.70 10.26
C LEU A 538 -34.51 15.92 8.75
N ILE A 539 -33.93 15.03 7.91
CA ILE A 539 -34.13 15.06 6.45
C ILE A 539 -35.50 14.49 6.05
N SER A 540 -36.08 13.59 6.87
CA SER A 540 -37.26 12.78 6.54
C SER A 540 -38.59 13.38 7.00
N MET A 541 -38.63 14.66 7.35
CA MET A 541 -39.85 15.29 7.86
C MET A 541 -40.95 15.44 6.80
N TRP A 542 -40.62 15.36 5.51
CA TRP A 542 -41.57 15.43 4.41
C TRP A 542 -42.58 14.28 4.43
N ARG A 543 -43.86 14.63 4.30
CA ARG A 543 -45.00 13.71 4.14
C ARG A 543 -45.08 13.20 2.71
N VAL A 544 -44.10 12.38 2.32
CA VAL A 544 -44.02 11.75 0.99
C VAL A 544 -43.95 10.22 1.12
N PRO A 545 -44.45 9.45 0.13
CA PRO A 545 -44.42 7.98 0.18
C PRO A 545 -43.01 7.36 0.20
N ALA A 546 -42.00 8.10 -0.24
CA ALA A 546 -40.63 7.59 -0.34
C ALA A 546 -40.03 7.35 1.05
N MET A 547 -39.53 6.14 1.29
CA MET A 547 -38.87 5.76 2.54
C MET A 547 -37.47 6.37 2.67
N PRO A 548 -37.03 6.77 3.88
CA PRO A 548 -35.65 7.17 4.12
C PRO A 548 -34.67 6.00 4.00
N ILE A 549 -34.05 5.89 2.83
CA ILE A 549 -33.20 4.77 2.43
C ILE A 549 -32.03 4.55 3.41
N GLY A 550 -31.40 5.64 3.89
CA GLY A 550 -30.28 5.56 4.85
C GLY A 550 -30.68 4.93 6.19
N ALA A 551 -31.81 5.33 6.76
CA ALA A 551 -32.29 4.79 8.04
C ALA A 551 -32.67 3.31 7.92
N HIS A 552 -33.37 2.94 6.85
CA HIS A 552 -33.74 1.54 6.61
C HIS A 552 -32.50 0.64 6.40
N ALA A 553 -31.49 1.15 5.68
CA ALA A 553 -30.22 0.45 5.51
C ALA A 553 -29.50 0.23 6.86
N LEU A 554 -29.44 1.25 7.73
CA LEU A 554 -28.84 1.12 9.07
C LEU A 554 -29.53 0.06 9.93
N LEU A 555 -30.87 0.11 10.02
CA LEU A 555 -31.65 -0.86 10.78
C LEU A 555 -31.40 -2.29 10.27
N SER A 556 -31.34 -2.47 8.95
CA SER A 556 -31.06 -3.76 8.32
C SER A 556 -29.64 -4.27 8.62
N LEU A 557 -28.64 -3.39 8.62
CA LEU A 557 -27.24 -3.73 8.90
C LEU A 557 -27.00 -4.13 10.35
N LEU A 558 -27.75 -3.54 11.29
CA LEU A 558 -27.62 -3.81 12.73
C LEU A 558 -28.49 -4.98 13.22
N ALA A 559 -29.50 -5.40 12.45
CA ALA A 559 -30.43 -6.46 12.85
C ALA A 559 -29.75 -7.78 13.28
N GLU A 560 -28.66 -8.18 12.62
CA GLU A 560 -27.93 -9.41 12.96
C GLU A 560 -26.90 -9.21 14.10
N PRO A 561 -26.05 -8.18 14.09
CA PRO A 561 -25.16 -7.87 15.23
C PRO A 561 -25.90 -7.76 16.58
N LEU A 562 -27.08 -7.15 16.59
CA LEU A 562 -27.85 -6.94 17.82
C LEU A 562 -28.40 -8.24 18.43
N LYS A 563 -28.66 -9.29 17.64
CA LYS A 563 -29.07 -10.60 18.19
C LYS A 563 -28.00 -11.22 19.09
N ARG A 564 -26.74 -10.81 18.92
CA ARG A 564 -25.59 -11.32 19.67
C ARG A 564 -25.29 -10.49 20.93
N LEU A 565 -26.09 -9.47 21.24
CA LEU A 565 -25.93 -8.64 22.44
C LEU A 565 -25.80 -9.46 23.73
N SER A 566 -26.54 -10.57 23.84
CA SER A 566 -26.51 -11.47 25.00
C SER A 566 -25.19 -12.22 25.18
N GLU A 567 -24.32 -12.23 24.18
CA GLU A 567 -23.03 -12.93 24.18
C GLU A 567 -21.90 -12.04 24.75
N PHE A 568 -22.15 -10.75 25.00
CA PHE A 568 -21.12 -9.79 25.43
C PHE A 568 -21.21 -9.47 26.94
N PRO A 569 -20.07 -9.24 27.62
CA PRO A 569 -20.04 -8.91 29.05
C PRO A 569 -20.75 -7.58 29.34
N ALA A 570 -21.37 -7.48 30.52
CA ALA A 570 -22.20 -6.35 30.95
C ALA A 570 -21.41 -5.07 31.34
N ASP A 571 -20.07 -5.15 31.38
CA ASP A 571 -19.18 -4.10 31.93
C ASP A 571 -18.86 -2.95 30.94
N PHE A 572 -19.47 -2.94 29.76
CA PHE A 572 -19.29 -1.83 28.82
C PHE A 572 -20.20 -0.66 29.22
N GLU A 573 -19.62 0.32 29.92
CA GLU A 573 -20.26 1.61 30.20
C GLU A 573 -20.86 2.21 28.90
N ASN A 574 -22.07 2.77 28.98
CA ASN A 574 -22.82 3.41 27.89
C ASN A 574 -23.46 2.51 26.80
N ILE A 575 -23.36 1.17 26.83
CA ILE A 575 -24.14 0.33 25.88
C ILE A 575 -25.63 0.54 26.08
N SER A 576 -26.07 0.52 27.35
CA SER A 576 -27.47 0.57 27.71
C SER A 576 -28.17 1.82 27.17
N GLU A 577 -27.53 2.98 27.29
CA GLU A 577 -28.07 4.26 26.80
C GLU A 577 -28.12 4.32 25.27
N ASN A 578 -27.04 3.93 24.60
CA ASN A 578 -27.00 3.91 23.14
C ASN A 578 -27.97 2.88 22.56
N LEU A 579 -28.17 1.75 23.24
CA LEU A 579 -29.15 0.74 22.84
C LEU A 579 -30.59 1.23 23.07
N LYS A 580 -30.84 1.95 24.18
CA LYS A 580 -32.14 2.61 24.42
C LYS A 580 -32.46 3.59 23.30
N GLU A 581 -31.53 4.49 22.97
CA GLU A 581 -31.72 5.44 21.87
C GLU A 581 -31.89 4.72 20.52
N PHE A 582 -31.14 3.66 20.26
CA PHE A 582 -31.32 2.86 19.04
C PHE A 582 -32.74 2.28 18.94
N ASN A 583 -33.28 1.75 20.04
CA ASN A 583 -34.64 1.20 20.07
C ASN A 583 -35.68 2.30 19.84
N ASP A 584 -35.51 3.47 20.48
CA ASP A 584 -36.35 4.64 20.25
C ASP A 584 -36.36 5.02 18.76
N TRP A 585 -35.20 5.01 18.09
CA TRP A 585 -35.11 5.26 16.65
C TRP A 585 -35.76 4.17 15.81
N SER A 586 -35.54 2.90 16.14
CA SER A 586 -36.12 1.76 15.44
C SER A 586 -37.65 1.82 15.44
N GLU A 587 -38.25 2.22 16.56
CA GLU A 587 -39.69 2.36 16.68
C GLU A 587 -40.21 3.59 15.94
N TYR A 588 -39.53 4.74 16.06
CA TYR A 588 -39.88 5.94 15.29
C TYR A 588 -39.89 5.67 13.77
N TYR A 589 -38.86 5.00 13.24
CA TYR A 589 -38.83 4.65 11.82
C TYR A 589 -39.83 3.55 11.44
N SER A 590 -40.27 2.72 12.39
CA SER A 590 -41.41 1.83 12.18
C SER A 590 -42.71 2.63 12.02
N CYS A 591 -42.95 3.63 12.90
CA CYS A 591 -44.10 4.53 12.77
C CYS A 591 -44.06 5.28 11.43
N ASP A 592 -42.91 5.88 11.07
CA ASP A 592 -42.71 6.57 9.78
C ASP A 592 -42.98 5.63 8.59
N ALA A 593 -42.53 4.38 8.64
CA ALA A 593 -42.78 3.39 7.60
C ALA A 593 -44.26 3.05 7.43
N THR A 594 -44.98 2.85 8.54
CA THR A 594 -46.43 2.57 8.50
C THR A 594 -47.23 3.75 7.96
N TYR A 595 -46.88 4.98 8.36
CA TYR A 595 -47.48 6.21 7.83
C TYR A 595 -47.24 6.34 6.32
N ARG A 596 -45.99 6.18 5.84
CA ARG A 596 -45.69 6.30 4.40
C ARG A 596 -46.34 5.20 3.57
N LYS A 597 -46.48 3.99 4.14
CA LYS A 597 -47.23 2.88 3.53
C LYS A 597 -48.71 3.26 3.36
N TRP A 598 -49.33 3.85 4.38
CA TRP A 598 -50.69 4.37 4.27
C TRP A 598 -50.79 5.49 3.23
N LEU A 599 -49.92 6.51 3.31
CA LEU A 599 -49.92 7.64 2.38
C LEU A 599 -49.77 7.19 0.92
N LYS A 600 -48.95 6.16 0.67
CA LYS A 600 -48.83 5.56 -0.66
C LYS A 600 -50.16 4.99 -1.16
N VAL A 601 -50.86 4.22 -0.32
CA VAL A 601 -52.16 3.64 -0.64
C VAL A 601 -53.20 4.75 -0.87
N GLU A 602 -53.16 5.80 -0.05
CA GLU A 602 -54.10 6.93 -0.17
C GLU A 602 -53.93 7.70 -1.47
N LEU A 603 -52.68 8.00 -1.85
CA LEU A 603 -52.38 8.67 -3.13
C LEU A 603 -52.74 7.79 -4.34
N GLU A 604 -52.48 6.48 -4.28
CA GLU A 604 -52.91 5.53 -5.32
C GLU A 604 -54.44 5.52 -5.48
N ASN A 605 -55.17 5.61 -4.36
CA ASN A 605 -56.64 5.69 -4.39
C ASN A 605 -57.16 7.04 -4.92
N ALA A 606 -56.46 8.14 -4.63
CA ALA A 606 -56.85 9.48 -5.08
C ALA A 606 -56.76 9.67 -6.61
N GLU A 607 -55.97 8.85 -7.32
CA GLU A 607 -55.89 8.85 -8.78
C GLU A 607 -57.12 8.21 -9.45
N VAL A 608 -57.93 7.46 -8.69
CA VAL A 608 -59.13 6.75 -9.16
C VAL A 608 -60.38 7.50 -8.73
N SER A 609 -61.41 7.53 -9.59
CA SER A 609 -62.67 8.19 -9.22
C SER A 609 -63.35 7.48 -8.05
N THR A 610 -63.98 8.23 -7.14
CA THR A 610 -64.60 7.67 -5.91
C THR A 610 -65.68 6.62 -6.18
N THR A 611 -66.27 6.64 -7.38
CA THR A 611 -67.26 5.67 -7.89
C THR A 611 -66.65 4.38 -8.45
N GLU A 612 -65.36 4.38 -8.78
CA GLU A 612 -64.63 3.25 -9.37
C GLU A 612 -63.75 2.50 -8.34
N LEU A 613 -63.53 3.07 -7.14
CA LEU A 613 -62.80 2.43 -6.05
C LEU A 613 -63.52 1.18 -5.53
N SER A 614 -62.83 0.04 -5.56
CA SER A 614 -63.33 -1.23 -5.03
C SER A 614 -63.42 -1.23 -3.50
N MET A 615 -64.26 -2.09 -2.94
CA MET A 615 -64.35 -2.28 -1.49
C MET A 615 -63.04 -2.80 -0.88
N GLU A 616 -62.24 -3.54 -1.65
CA GLU A 616 -60.93 -4.05 -1.21
C GLU A 616 -59.90 -2.93 -1.09
N GLU A 617 -59.89 -1.96 -2.00
CA GLU A 617 -59.01 -0.78 -1.96
C GLU A 617 -59.34 0.15 -0.79
N LYS A 618 -60.64 0.38 -0.55
CA LYS A 618 -61.11 1.14 0.62
C LYS A 618 -60.73 0.46 1.94
N HIS A 619 -60.91 -0.87 2.02
CA HIS A 619 -60.52 -1.63 3.20
C HIS A 619 -59.01 -1.62 3.42
N ARG A 620 -58.21 -1.69 2.36
CA ARG A 620 -56.75 -1.61 2.41
C ARG A 620 -56.27 -0.27 2.97
N ALA A 621 -56.84 0.85 2.50
CA ALA A 621 -56.52 2.18 3.02
C ALA A 621 -56.88 2.30 4.51
N THR A 622 -58.11 1.90 4.88
CA THR A 622 -58.58 1.93 6.27
C THR A 622 -57.69 1.08 7.19
N SER A 623 -57.29 -0.12 6.75
CA SER A 623 -56.42 -1.00 7.51
C SER A 623 -55.02 -0.42 7.68
N ALA A 624 -54.45 0.18 6.63
CA ALA A 624 -53.14 0.81 6.69
C ALA A 624 -53.15 2.07 7.58
N ALA A 625 -54.24 2.85 7.54
CA ALA A 625 -54.45 4.02 8.38
C ALA A 625 -54.50 3.64 9.86
N ARG A 626 -55.30 2.62 10.23
CA ARG A 626 -55.34 2.11 11.61
C ARG A 626 -53.97 1.61 12.09
N GLU A 627 -53.28 0.83 11.25
CA GLU A 627 -51.92 0.34 11.56
C GLU A 627 -50.95 1.50 11.84
N ALA A 628 -51.00 2.57 11.03
CA ALA A 628 -50.15 3.74 11.20
C ALA A 628 -50.48 4.54 12.49
N LEU A 629 -51.78 4.70 12.78
CA LEU A 629 -52.25 5.41 13.97
C LEU A 629 -51.89 4.64 15.25
N ASP A 630 -52.21 3.34 15.31
CA ASP A 630 -51.93 2.47 16.46
C ASP A 630 -50.43 2.39 16.75
N CYS A 631 -49.61 2.25 15.69
CA CYS A 631 -48.16 2.21 15.82
C CYS A 631 -47.62 3.52 16.42
N SER A 632 -48.09 4.66 15.93
CA SER A 632 -47.63 5.98 16.39
C SER A 632 -48.10 6.29 17.82
N LEU A 633 -49.33 5.95 18.18
CA LEU A 633 -49.87 6.11 19.53
C LEU A 633 -49.09 5.28 20.56
N SER A 634 -48.66 4.07 20.20
CA SER A 634 -47.83 3.23 21.08
C SER A 634 -46.49 3.86 21.45
N LEU A 635 -45.93 4.71 20.57
CA LEU A 635 -44.73 5.49 20.83
C LEU A 635 -45.04 6.73 21.69
N LEU A 636 -46.12 7.45 21.33
CA LEU A 636 -46.50 8.72 21.92
C LEU A 636 -47.02 8.61 23.36
N LEU A 637 -47.75 7.54 23.70
CA LEU A 637 -48.41 7.35 24.99
C LEU A 637 -47.51 6.74 26.09
N ARG A 638 -46.20 6.68 25.86
CA ARG A 638 -45.24 6.12 26.83
C ARG A 638 -45.08 7.02 28.04
N LYS A 639 -45.42 6.49 29.23
CA LYS A 639 -45.32 7.23 30.50
C LYS A 639 -43.97 7.10 31.20
N GLU A 640 -43.40 5.89 31.25
CA GLU A 640 -42.18 5.62 32.03
C GLU A 640 -40.89 5.95 31.28
N ASN A 641 -40.90 5.85 29.94
CA ASN A 641 -39.74 6.11 29.08
C ASN A 641 -40.18 6.92 27.86
N PRO A 642 -40.26 8.26 27.97
CA PRO A 642 -40.62 9.10 26.83
C PRO A 642 -39.55 9.01 25.74
N TRP A 643 -39.98 9.06 24.47
CA TRP A 643 -39.11 8.86 23.31
C TRP A 643 -37.94 9.86 23.25
N LEU A 644 -36.69 9.39 23.20
CA LEU A 644 -35.49 10.22 23.25
C LEU A 644 -35.39 11.14 24.48
N ALA A 645 -36.08 10.83 25.58
CA ALA A 645 -35.88 11.54 26.84
C ALA A 645 -34.60 11.04 27.53
N PHE A 646 -33.73 11.99 27.87
CA PHE A 646 -32.49 11.75 28.57
C PHE A 646 -32.75 11.78 30.09
N ILE A 647 -32.27 10.76 30.82
CA ILE A 647 -32.57 10.52 32.25
C ILE A 647 -31.24 10.26 33.00
N GLU A 648 -30.49 11.33 33.33
CA GLU A 648 -29.26 11.38 34.22
C GLU A 648 -27.95 10.73 33.65
N ASP A 649 -26.69 10.97 34.08
CA ASP A 649 -26.10 11.53 35.32
C ASP A 649 -24.62 12.04 35.16
N HIS A 650 -24.34 12.93 34.19
CA HIS A 650 -23.05 13.66 34.14
C HIS A 650 -23.33 15.16 34.02
N ALA A 651 -23.80 15.76 35.12
CA ALA A 651 -23.76 17.21 35.22
C ALA A 651 -22.32 17.66 34.92
N PHE A 652 -22.14 18.49 33.89
CA PHE A 652 -20.85 19.08 33.61
C PHE A 652 -20.54 20.06 34.75
N GLU A 653 -19.93 19.55 35.83
CA GLU A 653 -19.53 20.33 36.99
C GLU A 653 -18.25 21.10 36.63
N SER A 654 -18.43 22.24 35.95
CA SER A 654 -17.34 23.17 35.70
C SER A 654 -17.47 24.40 36.59
N GLU A 655 -16.40 24.76 37.28
CA GLU A 655 -16.27 26.03 38.02
C GLU A 655 -16.08 27.25 37.09
N THR A 656 -16.02 27.04 35.76
CA THR A 656 -15.75 28.08 34.74
C THR A 656 -16.89 28.19 33.72
N HIS A 657 -16.95 29.32 33.00
CA HIS A 657 -17.99 29.57 32.00
C HIS A 657 -17.83 28.60 30.81
N VAL A 658 -18.74 27.63 30.69
CA VAL A 658 -18.80 26.68 29.57
C VAL A 658 -19.76 27.19 28.50
N TYR A 659 -19.38 27.07 27.23
CA TYR A 659 -20.22 27.40 26.09
C TYR A 659 -20.70 26.13 25.39
N LEU A 660 -21.91 26.17 24.85
CA LEU A 660 -22.48 25.15 23.99
C LEU A 660 -22.29 25.57 22.54
N GLU A 661 -21.87 24.64 21.69
CA GLU A 661 -21.71 24.86 20.26
C GLU A 661 -22.47 23.78 19.46
N LEU A 662 -23.18 24.21 18.41
CA LEU A 662 -23.82 23.33 17.43
C LEU A 662 -23.33 23.70 16.04
N HIS A 663 -22.75 22.75 15.33
CA HIS A 663 -22.29 22.95 13.95
C HIS A 663 -23.12 22.09 13.02
N ALA A 664 -23.64 22.73 11.97
CA ALA A 664 -24.47 22.11 10.97
C ALA A 664 -23.93 22.43 9.57
N THR A 665 -23.77 21.42 8.73
CA THR A 665 -23.57 21.61 7.29
C THR A 665 -24.85 21.20 6.59
N ALA A 666 -25.49 22.11 5.87
CA ALA A 666 -26.83 21.89 5.34
C ALA A 666 -27.04 22.51 3.96
N MET A 667 -28.14 22.17 3.31
CA MET A 667 -28.64 22.84 2.12
C MET A 667 -29.94 23.57 2.44
N LEU A 668 -30.26 24.59 1.64
CA LEU A 668 -31.54 25.27 1.74
C LEU A 668 -32.46 24.72 0.66
N CYS A 669 -33.66 24.31 1.04
CA CYS A 669 -34.65 23.72 0.14
C CYS A 669 -35.89 24.60 0.08
N LEU A 670 -36.34 24.93 -1.13
CA LEU A 670 -37.59 25.63 -1.37
C LEU A 670 -38.78 24.72 -1.04
N PRO A 671 -40.00 25.27 -0.83
CA PRO A 671 -41.21 24.46 -0.66
C PRO A 671 -41.48 23.49 -1.81
N SER A 672 -40.96 23.77 -3.02
CA SER A 672 -41.04 22.88 -4.18
C SER A 672 -40.16 21.63 -4.06
N GLY A 673 -39.27 21.55 -3.07
CA GLY A 673 -38.25 20.51 -2.93
C GLY A 673 -36.97 20.78 -3.72
N GLU A 674 -36.87 21.90 -4.45
CA GLU A 674 -35.66 22.30 -5.17
C GLU A 674 -34.64 22.96 -4.24
N CYS A 675 -33.35 22.69 -4.48
CA CYS A 675 -32.26 23.32 -3.72
C CYS A 675 -32.09 24.80 -4.13
N MET A 676 -32.02 25.68 -3.12
CA MET A 676 -31.72 27.09 -3.27
C MET A 676 -30.20 27.32 -3.16
N CYS A 677 -29.61 27.89 -4.20
CA CYS A 677 -28.18 28.23 -4.21
C CYS A 677 -27.90 29.36 -3.20
N PRO A 678 -27.00 29.16 -2.22
CA PRO A 678 -26.68 30.19 -1.24
C PRO A 678 -25.77 31.26 -1.83
N ASP A 679 -26.03 32.52 -1.46
CA ASP A 679 -25.12 33.64 -1.68
C ASP A 679 -24.91 34.41 -0.36
N ALA A 680 -24.01 35.41 -0.36
CA ALA A 680 -23.71 36.20 0.84
C ALA A 680 -24.95 36.92 1.42
N THR A 681 -25.90 37.31 0.56
CA THR A 681 -27.16 37.96 0.96
C THR A 681 -28.07 36.96 1.66
N VAL A 682 -28.23 35.76 1.07
CA VAL A 682 -29.00 34.64 1.64
C VAL A 682 -28.43 34.22 2.98
N CYS A 683 -27.10 34.07 3.11
CA CYS A 683 -26.45 33.74 4.38
C CYS A 683 -26.70 34.81 5.45
N THR A 684 -26.60 36.10 5.08
CA THR A 684 -26.86 37.21 6.01
C THR A 684 -28.34 37.25 6.45
N ALA A 685 -29.26 37.04 5.51
CA ALA A 685 -30.69 36.99 5.81
C ALA A 685 -31.05 35.80 6.70
N LEU A 686 -30.48 34.61 6.42
CA LEU A 686 -30.66 33.42 7.25
C LEU A 686 -30.10 33.61 8.65
N MET A 687 -28.90 34.17 8.78
CA MET A 687 -28.30 34.51 10.07
C MET A 687 -29.21 35.44 10.88
N SER A 688 -29.73 36.51 10.26
CA SER A 688 -30.66 37.43 10.92
C SER A 688 -31.97 36.76 11.32
N ALA A 689 -32.47 35.83 10.51
CA ALA A 689 -33.70 35.11 10.77
C ALA A 689 -33.55 34.14 11.96
N LEU A 690 -32.42 33.42 12.03
CA LEU A 690 -32.07 32.54 13.14
C LEU A 690 -31.92 33.30 14.47
N TYR A 691 -31.30 34.49 14.47
CA TYR A 691 -31.29 35.36 15.65
C TYR A 691 -32.70 35.75 16.12
N SER A 692 -33.62 35.94 15.17
CA SER A 692 -34.99 36.36 15.45
C SER A 692 -35.88 35.21 15.95
N SER A 693 -35.38 33.96 15.95
CA SER A 693 -36.09 32.79 16.47
C SER A 693 -36.17 32.75 18.00
N VAL A 694 -35.39 33.59 18.69
CA VAL A 694 -35.40 33.72 20.16
C VAL A 694 -35.51 35.19 20.56
N GLY A 695 -35.99 35.45 21.78
CA GLY A 695 -36.14 36.82 22.28
C GLY A 695 -34.80 37.54 22.48
N GLU A 696 -34.79 38.87 22.32
CA GLU A 696 -33.58 39.71 22.48
C GLU A 696 -32.91 39.52 23.85
N GLU A 697 -33.71 39.32 24.90
CA GLU A 697 -33.20 39.03 26.24
C GLU A 697 -32.39 37.72 26.27
N VAL A 698 -32.86 36.67 25.60
CA VAL A 698 -32.15 35.38 25.52
C VAL A 698 -30.84 35.54 24.76
N VAL A 699 -30.84 36.29 23.65
CA VAL A 699 -29.63 36.56 22.85
C VAL A 699 -28.56 37.23 23.72
N LEU A 700 -28.95 38.24 24.52
CA LEU A 700 -28.02 38.98 25.37
C LEU A 700 -27.55 38.15 26.58
N HIS A 701 -28.46 37.54 27.33
CA HIS A 701 -28.13 36.79 28.55
C HIS A 701 -27.33 35.51 28.25
N ARG A 702 -27.69 34.80 27.18
CA ARG A 702 -27.01 33.58 26.76
C ARG A 702 -25.82 33.88 25.83
N GLN A 703 -25.53 35.15 25.53
CA GLN A 703 -24.47 35.55 24.58
C GLN A 703 -24.53 34.75 23.28
N LEU A 704 -25.74 34.59 22.72
CA LEU A 704 -25.96 33.77 21.53
C LEU A 704 -25.20 34.36 20.34
N MET A 705 -24.45 33.52 19.66
CA MET A 705 -23.81 33.80 18.39
C MET A 705 -24.34 32.84 17.33
N VAL A 706 -24.75 33.40 16.20
CA VAL A 706 -25.14 32.68 14.98
C VAL A 706 -24.18 33.11 13.88
N ASN A 707 -23.54 32.15 13.23
CA ASN A 707 -22.73 32.37 12.05
C ASN A 707 -23.22 31.48 10.92
N VAL A 708 -23.39 32.05 9.73
CA VAL A 708 -23.81 31.34 8.53
C VAL A 708 -22.88 31.71 7.40
N SER A 709 -22.26 30.71 6.77
CA SER A 709 -21.35 30.91 5.64
C SER A 709 -21.56 29.86 4.56
N ILE A 710 -21.09 30.12 3.35
CA ILE A 710 -21.10 29.13 2.26
C ILE A 710 -19.94 28.16 2.52
N SER A 711 -20.20 26.87 2.39
CA SER A 711 -19.17 25.85 2.61
C SER A 711 -18.04 25.99 1.59
N GLY A 712 -16.79 25.86 2.04
CA GLY A 712 -15.63 25.86 1.14
C GLY A 712 -15.52 24.61 0.26
N ARG A 713 -16.30 23.56 0.54
CA ARG A 713 -16.25 22.27 -0.18
C ARG A 713 -17.32 22.13 -1.27
N ASP A 714 -18.49 22.72 -1.07
CA ASP A 714 -19.62 22.65 -2.01
C ASP A 714 -20.37 23.97 -2.01
N ASN A 715 -20.53 24.56 -3.20
CA ASN A 715 -21.17 25.86 -3.38
C ASN A 715 -22.68 25.86 -3.10
N TYR A 716 -23.32 24.70 -3.00
CA TYR A 716 -24.74 24.57 -2.63
C TYR A 716 -24.96 24.33 -1.13
N CYS A 717 -23.89 24.10 -0.37
CA CYS A 717 -23.98 23.85 1.07
C CYS A 717 -23.63 25.09 1.88
N ILE A 718 -24.31 25.26 3.00
CA ILE A 718 -24.03 26.27 4.02
C ILE A 718 -23.48 25.61 5.28
N GLU A 719 -22.64 26.34 5.99
CA GLU A 719 -22.15 26.02 7.33
C GLU A 719 -22.81 26.97 8.32
N VAL A 720 -23.56 26.41 9.27
CA VAL A 720 -24.25 27.10 10.35
C VAL A 720 -23.57 26.73 11.67
N ILE A 721 -23.03 27.72 12.35
CA ILE A 721 -22.39 27.55 13.67
C ILE A 721 -23.17 28.38 14.67
N LEU A 722 -23.75 27.72 15.67
CA LEU A 722 -24.41 28.36 16.78
C LEU A 722 -23.59 28.18 18.05
N ARG A 723 -23.47 29.24 18.85
CA ARG A 723 -22.77 29.20 20.14
C ARG A 723 -23.53 29.98 21.21
N CYS A 724 -23.69 29.44 22.41
CA CYS A 724 -24.28 30.17 23.53
C CYS A 724 -23.67 29.75 24.87
N LEU A 725 -23.84 30.56 25.91
CA LEU A 725 -23.43 30.26 27.27
C LEU A 725 -24.31 29.14 27.86
N ALA A 726 -23.70 28.14 28.53
CA ALA A 726 -24.43 27.10 29.24
C ALA A 726 -25.04 27.65 30.55
N VAL A 727 -26.23 27.20 30.91
CA VAL A 727 -26.95 27.61 32.13
C VAL A 727 -27.60 26.41 32.82
N GLU A 728 -28.02 26.56 34.07
CA GLU A 728 -28.76 25.51 34.77
C GLU A 728 -30.03 25.13 34.00
N GLY A 729 -30.22 23.84 33.73
CA GLY A 729 -31.30 23.30 32.91
C GLY A 729 -31.01 23.23 31.41
N ASP A 730 -29.95 23.89 30.92
CA ASP A 730 -29.49 23.85 29.52
C ASP A 730 -27.95 23.89 29.44
N GLY A 731 -27.37 22.69 29.53
CA GLY A 731 -25.92 22.45 29.50
C GLY A 731 -25.28 22.29 30.87
N LEU A 732 -25.93 22.76 31.94
CA LEU A 732 -25.50 22.56 33.33
C LEU A 732 -26.64 21.98 34.18
N GLY A 733 -26.31 21.11 35.14
CA GLY A 733 -27.29 20.53 36.06
C GLY A 733 -28.31 19.60 35.40
N LEU A 734 -29.44 19.37 36.08
CA LEU A 734 -30.52 18.51 35.59
C LEU A 734 -31.30 19.18 34.46
N LEU A 735 -31.47 18.48 33.34
CA LEU A 735 -32.24 18.95 32.20
C LEU A 735 -33.74 19.04 32.56
N GLN A 736 -34.34 20.22 32.41
CA GLN A 736 -35.73 20.45 32.82
C GLN A 736 -36.76 20.03 31.76
N ALA A 737 -36.46 20.14 30.47
CA ALA A 737 -37.45 20.01 29.39
C ALA A 737 -37.11 18.96 28.30
N ASN A 738 -35.90 18.38 28.29
CA ASN A 738 -35.43 17.44 27.25
C ASN A 738 -35.69 17.93 25.81
N ASP A 739 -35.54 19.23 25.60
CA ASP A 739 -35.88 19.95 24.37
C ASP A 739 -34.65 20.48 23.62
N GLY A 740 -33.45 20.19 24.15
CA GLY A 740 -32.16 20.61 23.60
C GLY A 740 -31.85 22.10 23.77
N GLY A 741 -32.67 22.80 24.57
CA GLY A 741 -32.42 24.18 24.97
C GLY A 741 -32.47 25.20 23.84
N VAL A 742 -31.68 26.27 23.99
CA VAL A 742 -31.70 27.43 23.09
C VAL A 742 -31.20 27.09 21.70
N LEU A 743 -30.10 26.32 21.59
CA LEU A 743 -29.52 25.99 20.27
C LEU A 743 -30.45 25.11 19.44
N ALA A 744 -31.10 24.12 20.06
CA ALA A 744 -32.10 23.29 19.40
C ALA A 744 -33.31 24.12 18.96
N THR A 745 -33.76 25.08 19.77
CA THR A 745 -34.88 25.98 19.44
C THR A 745 -34.59 26.80 18.18
N VAL A 746 -33.40 27.43 18.12
CA VAL A 746 -32.98 28.23 16.96
C VAL A 746 -32.89 27.38 15.70
N MET A 747 -32.26 26.20 15.77
CA MET A 747 -32.16 25.32 14.61
C MET A 747 -33.52 24.76 14.18
N ALA A 748 -34.39 24.39 15.13
CA ALA A 748 -35.71 23.84 14.83
C ALA A 748 -36.56 24.80 13.98
N ALA A 749 -36.45 26.11 14.19
CA ALA A 749 -37.14 27.11 13.36
C ALA A 749 -36.73 27.02 11.87
N GLY A 750 -35.44 26.76 11.60
CA GLY A 750 -34.93 26.55 10.25
C GLY A 750 -35.38 25.23 9.63
N PHE A 751 -35.38 24.15 10.40
CA PHE A 751 -35.85 22.83 9.94
C PHE A 751 -37.34 22.82 9.59
N LYS A 752 -38.15 23.51 10.39
CA LYS A 752 -39.61 23.64 10.17
C LYS A 752 -39.97 24.61 9.04
N GLY A 753 -39.00 25.38 8.54
CA GLY A 753 -39.23 26.40 7.50
C GLY A 753 -39.96 27.65 8.00
N GLU A 754 -39.88 27.91 9.30
CA GLU A 754 -40.64 28.94 10.02
C GLU A 754 -39.74 30.09 10.49
N LEU A 755 -38.84 30.51 9.61
CA LEU A 755 -37.90 31.58 9.88
C LEU A 755 -38.55 32.94 9.65
N SER A 756 -38.76 33.67 10.75
CA SER A 756 -39.28 35.04 10.67
C SER A 756 -38.35 35.92 9.82
N ARG A 757 -38.94 36.74 8.93
CA ARG A 757 -38.20 37.63 8.01
C ARG A 757 -37.30 36.91 6.99
N PHE A 758 -37.50 35.61 6.78
CA PHE A 758 -36.91 34.85 5.69
C PHE A 758 -37.97 34.45 4.65
N GLN A 759 -37.55 33.78 3.57
CA GLN A 759 -38.49 33.27 2.57
C GLN A 759 -39.40 32.19 3.19
N PRO A 760 -40.74 32.34 3.13
CA PRO A 760 -41.67 31.39 3.75
C PRO A 760 -41.51 29.97 3.20
N GLY A 761 -41.47 28.99 4.11
CA GLY A 761 -41.43 27.56 3.76
C GLY A 761 -40.08 27.07 3.22
N VAL A 762 -39.02 27.90 3.26
CA VAL A 762 -37.67 27.43 2.97
C VAL A 762 -37.12 26.66 4.17
N THR A 763 -36.80 25.39 3.99
CA THR A 763 -36.32 24.50 5.04
C THR A 763 -34.80 24.31 4.96
N ILE A 764 -34.20 23.93 6.08
CA ILE A 764 -32.80 23.51 6.17
C ILE A 764 -32.74 21.99 6.08
N GLU A 765 -32.14 21.42 5.03
CA GLU A 765 -31.88 19.98 4.92
C GLU A 765 -30.45 19.66 5.35
N ILE A 766 -30.30 18.85 6.40
CA ILE A 766 -29.01 18.65 7.06
C ILE A 766 -28.14 17.61 6.36
N SER A 767 -26.89 17.95 6.11
CA SER A 767 -25.85 17.03 5.63
C SER A 767 -24.98 16.52 6.77
N ARG A 768 -24.73 17.31 7.80
CA ARG A 768 -23.93 16.91 8.94
C ARG A 768 -24.35 17.75 10.14
N LEU A 769 -24.52 17.11 11.29
CA LEU A 769 -24.91 17.80 12.52
C LEU A 769 -24.16 17.23 13.71
N ASP A 770 -23.52 18.11 14.47
CA ASP A 770 -22.78 17.75 15.66
C ASP A 770 -22.92 18.89 16.70
N ALA A 771 -22.81 18.56 17.99
CA ALA A 771 -22.89 19.51 19.08
C ALA A 771 -21.87 19.19 20.18
N TRP A 772 -21.30 20.21 20.80
CA TRP A 772 -20.20 20.10 21.77
C TRP A 772 -20.28 21.16 22.88
N TYR A 773 -19.61 20.87 23.98
CA TYR A 773 -19.15 21.84 24.96
C TYR A 773 -17.85 22.49 24.47
N SER A 774 -17.67 23.77 24.78
CA SER A 774 -16.51 24.58 24.38
C SER A 774 -16.08 25.54 25.49
N ASP A 775 -14.79 25.84 25.53
CA ASP A 775 -14.24 26.87 26.43
C ASP A 775 -14.54 28.29 25.91
N ALA A 776 -14.12 29.33 26.65
CA ALA A 776 -14.27 30.71 26.21
C ALA A 776 -13.47 31.03 24.92
N GLY A 777 -12.37 30.31 24.68
CA GLY A 777 -11.51 30.44 23.50
C GLY A 777 -12.05 29.78 22.22
N GLY A 778 -13.11 28.96 22.32
CA GLY A 778 -13.67 28.18 21.20
C GLY A 778 -13.00 26.81 20.99
N THR A 779 -12.27 26.30 21.98
CA THR A 779 -11.75 24.93 21.97
C THR A 779 -12.87 23.97 22.37
N LEU A 780 -13.14 22.95 21.55
CA LEU A 780 -14.16 21.94 21.82
C LEU A 780 -13.66 20.94 22.88
N GLU A 781 -14.45 20.69 23.93
CA GLU A 781 -14.09 19.84 25.07
C GLU A 781 -14.73 18.44 25.00
N GLY A 782 -16.06 18.37 24.83
CA GLY A 782 -16.81 17.10 24.84
C GLY A 782 -18.14 17.17 24.09
N PRO A 783 -18.75 16.03 23.72
CA PRO A 783 -20.00 16.02 22.96
C PRO A 783 -21.20 16.46 23.81
N ALA A 784 -22.05 17.31 23.23
CA ALA A 784 -23.31 17.76 23.81
C ALA A 784 -24.51 17.13 23.08
N SER A 785 -24.58 15.79 23.07
CA SER A 785 -25.55 15.03 22.27
C SER A 785 -27.02 15.35 22.61
N TYR A 786 -27.29 15.77 23.84
CA TYR A 786 -28.63 16.14 24.30
C TYR A 786 -29.23 17.28 23.48
N ILE A 787 -28.41 18.19 22.94
CA ILE A 787 -28.87 19.30 22.09
C ILE A 787 -29.48 18.74 20.81
N VAL A 788 -28.80 17.77 20.18
CA VAL A 788 -29.28 17.14 18.94
C VAL A 788 -30.46 16.21 19.20
N GLN A 789 -30.44 15.44 20.30
CA GLN A 789 -31.59 14.62 20.72
C GLN A 789 -32.84 15.48 20.96
N GLY A 790 -32.68 16.60 21.67
CA GLY A 790 -33.75 17.56 21.91
C GLY A 790 -34.24 18.27 20.65
N LEU A 791 -33.33 18.60 19.72
CA LEU A 791 -33.70 19.08 18.39
C LEU A 791 -34.53 18.05 17.61
N CYS A 792 -34.13 16.79 17.62
CA CYS A 792 -34.93 15.70 17.04
C CYS A 792 -36.31 15.61 17.70
N ARG A 793 -36.42 15.74 19.03
CA ARG A 793 -37.73 15.81 19.72
C ARG A 793 -38.58 17.00 19.26
N ARG A 794 -37.98 18.19 19.16
CA ARG A 794 -38.65 19.42 18.69
C ARG A 794 -39.14 19.34 17.25
N CYS A 795 -38.50 18.54 16.41
CA CYS A 795 -38.84 18.40 14.99
C CYS A 795 -39.75 17.19 14.74
N CYS A 796 -39.39 16.02 15.26
CA CYS A 796 -40.02 14.74 14.93
C CYS A 796 -41.31 14.46 15.72
N LEU A 797 -41.42 14.85 17.00
CA LEU A 797 -42.65 14.59 17.77
C LEU A 797 -43.85 15.40 17.28
N PRO A 798 -43.75 16.73 17.06
CA PRO A 798 -44.85 17.49 16.47
C PRO A 798 -45.26 16.95 15.10
N GLU A 799 -44.28 16.61 14.26
CA GLU A 799 -44.53 16.06 12.92
C GLU A 799 -45.20 14.68 12.97
N LEU A 800 -44.80 13.81 13.90
CA LEU A 800 -45.47 12.52 14.12
C LEU A 800 -46.93 12.71 14.53
N ILE A 801 -47.21 13.66 15.43
CA ILE A 801 -48.57 13.97 15.87
C ILE A 801 -49.40 14.55 14.72
N LEU A 802 -48.85 15.46 13.91
CA LEU A 802 -49.54 16.01 12.74
C LEU A 802 -49.89 14.91 11.73
N ARG A 803 -49.00 13.94 11.54
CA ARG A 803 -49.27 12.75 10.73
C ARG A 803 -50.38 11.88 11.32
N CYS A 804 -50.43 11.70 12.64
CA CYS A 804 -51.55 11.02 13.30
C CYS A 804 -52.88 11.77 13.10
N MET A 805 -52.87 13.10 13.17
CA MET A 805 -54.06 13.92 12.92
C MET A 805 -54.53 13.78 11.47
N GLU A 806 -53.62 13.83 10.51
CA GLU A 806 -53.93 13.62 9.09
C GLU A 806 -54.56 12.23 8.83
N VAL A 807 -53.97 11.18 9.41
CA VAL A 807 -54.53 9.81 9.35
C VAL A 807 -55.91 9.74 10.01
N SER A 808 -56.11 10.45 11.12
CA SER A 808 -57.38 10.47 11.86
C SER A 808 -58.49 11.16 11.06
N VAL A 809 -58.18 12.26 10.37
CA VAL A 809 -59.10 12.92 9.43
C VAL A 809 -59.50 11.97 8.31
N SER A 810 -58.54 11.30 7.65
CA SER A 810 -58.84 10.31 6.60
C SER A 810 -59.71 9.15 7.10
N LEU A 811 -59.44 8.65 8.31
CA LEU A 811 -60.28 7.62 8.94
C LEU A 811 -61.71 8.11 9.19
N MET A 812 -61.88 9.35 9.66
CA MET A 812 -63.21 9.97 9.85
C MET A 812 -63.96 10.11 8.53
N GLU A 813 -63.33 10.66 7.49
CA GLU A 813 -63.92 10.82 6.14
C GLU A 813 -64.32 9.48 5.52
N SER A 814 -63.60 8.40 5.84
CA SER A 814 -63.94 7.04 5.40
C SER A 814 -65.10 6.39 6.18
N GLY A 815 -65.68 7.09 7.16
CA GLY A 815 -66.74 6.57 8.04
C GLY A 815 -66.25 5.59 9.11
N ASN A 816 -64.96 5.61 9.43
CA ASN A 816 -64.32 4.72 10.41
C ASN A 816 -63.63 5.55 11.51
N PRO A 817 -64.37 6.30 12.34
CA PRO A 817 -63.80 7.20 13.33
C PRO A 817 -62.86 6.45 14.31
N PRO A 818 -61.63 6.94 14.54
CA PRO A 818 -60.72 6.35 15.52
C PRO A 818 -61.18 6.66 16.96
N GLU A 819 -61.12 5.66 17.84
CA GLU A 819 -61.50 5.81 19.27
C GLU A 819 -60.48 6.66 20.06
N SER A 820 -59.25 6.77 19.57
CA SER A 820 -58.11 7.38 20.25
C SER A 820 -57.81 8.82 19.82
N HIS A 821 -58.68 9.45 19.01
CA HIS A 821 -58.47 10.83 18.54
C HIS A 821 -58.35 11.84 19.70
N ASP A 822 -59.24 11.74 20.69
CA ASP A 822 -59.25 12.63 21.86
C ASP A 822 -57.94 12.51 22.67
N GLU A 823 -57.31 11.33 22.69
CA GLU A 823 -56.04 11.10 23.37
C GLU A 823 -54.90 11.95 22.76
N LEU A 824 -54.93 12.22 21.43
CA LEU A 824 -53.95 13.10 20.78
C LEU A 824 -54.10 14.56 21.26
N ILE A 825 -55.34 15.01 21.44
CA ILE A 825 -55.64 16.36 21.92
C ILE A 825 -55.22 16.51 23.38
N GLU A 826 -55.54 15.53 24.23
CA GLU A 826 -55.09 15.48 25.62
C GLU A 826 -53.56 15.43 25.72
N LEU A 827 -52.90 14.65 24.87
CA LEU A 827 -51.44 14.51 24.85
C LEU A 827 -50.74 15.83 24.52
N VAL A 828 -51.24 16.57 23.52
CA VAL A 828 -50.69 17.87 23.17
C VAL A 828 -50.98 18.87 24.27
N SER A 829 -52.22 18.94 24.79
CA SER A 829 -52.63 19.96 25.77
C SER A 829 -52.14 19.73 27.20
N SER A 830 -51.66 18.54 27.54
CA SER A 830 -51.17 18.20 28.87
C SER A 830 -49.89 18.97 29.25
N GLU A 831 -49.92 19.65 30.39
CA GLU A 831 -48.72 20.26 30.96
C GLU A 831 -47.69 19.21 31.42
N GLU A 832 -48.11 17.99 31.73
CA GLU A 832 -47.22 16.90 32.19
C GLU A 832 -46.33 16.35 31.07
N THR A 833 -46.83 16.36 29.82
CA THR A 833 -46.08 15.87 28.65
C THR A 833 -45.19 16.96 28.06
N GLY A 834 -45.58 18.22 28.22
CA GLY A 834 -44.85 19.39 27.72
C GLY A 834 -44.81 19.49 26.19
N PHE A 835 -45.63 18.71 25.47
CA PHE A 835 -45.57 18.62 24.01
C PHE A 835 -45.92 19.93 23.31
N VAL A 836 -46.84 20.75 23.86
CA VAL A 836 -47.15 22.09 23.33
C VAL A 836 -45.89 22.91 23.04
N HIS A 837 -44.89 22.83 23.93
CA HIS A 837 -43.66 23.63 23.84
C HIS A 837 -42.70 23.18 22.73
N LEU A 838 -42.93 21.98 22.16
CA LEU A 838 -42.18 21.47 21.01
C LEU A 838 -42.76 21.96 19.69
N PHE A 839 -44.06 22.27 19.63
CA PHE A 839 -44.71 22.78 18.44
C PHE A 839 -44.29 24.22 18.16
N SER A 840 -44.16 24.53 16.88
CA SER A 840 -44.08 25.91 16.41
C SER A 840 -45.48 26.50 16.22
N GLN A 841 -45.58 27.81 16.06
CA GLN A 841 -46.87 28.46 15.90
C GLN A 841 -47.62 27.98 14.65
N GLN A 842 -46.92 27.73 13.54
CA GLN A 842 -47.56 27.24 12.31
C GLN A 842 -48.00 25.79 12.45
N GLN A 843 -47.19 24.93 13.08
CA GLN A 843 -47.58 23.55 13.36
C GLN A 843 -48.79 23.46 14.31
N LEU A 844 -48.87 24.33 15.32
CA LEU A 844 -50.05 24.44 16.18
C LEU A 844 -51.28 24.88 15.38
N GLN A 845 -51.12 25.82 14.44
CA GLN A 845 -52.22 26.23 13.57
C GLN A 845 -52.67 25.07 12.66
N GLU A 846 -51.74 24.32 12.08
CA GLU A 846 -52.03 23.14 11.27
C GLU A 846 -52.73 22.06 12.08
N PHE A 847 -52.26 21.78 13.30
CA PHE A 847 -52.90 20.85 14.23
C PHE A 847 -54.36 21.22 14.50
N LEU A 848 -54.65 22.51 14.75
CA LEU A 848 -56.02 23.00 14.95
C LEU A 848 -56.87 22.95 13.67
N LEU A 849 -56.25 23.04 12.49
CA LEU A 849 -56.95 22.88 11.21
C LEU A 849 -57.37 21.43 11.01
N PHE A 850 -56.49 20.45 11.26
CA PHE A 850 -56.87 19.04 11.22
C PHE A 850 -57.95 18.71 12.24
N GLU A 851 -57.86 19.25 13.46
CA GLU A 851 -58.91 19.08 14.46
C GLU A 851 -60.25 19.63 13.98
N ARG A 852 -60.24 20.79 13.32
CA ARG A 852 -61.45 21.36 12.73
C ARG A 852 -62.01 20.46 11.61
N GLU A 853 -61.16 19.95 10.73
CA GLU A 853 -61.57 19.06 9.64
C GLU A 853 -62.18 17.76 10.17
N TYR A 854 -61.54 17.16 11.18
CA TYR A 854 -62.06 15.97 11.87
C TYR A 854 -63.46 16.21 12.46
N ASN A 855 -63.65 17.33 13.17
CA ASN A 855 -64.95 17.68 13.74
C ASN A 855 -66.03 17.93 12.68
N ILE A 856 -65.68 18.54 11.54
CA ILE A 856 -66.60 18.71 10.41
C ILE A 856 -67.03 17.33 9.88
N GLY A 857 -66.07 16.44 9.62
CA GLY A 857 -66.37 15.07 9.17
C GLY A 857 -67.22 14.28 10.18
N GLN A 858 -67.00 14.49 11.49
CA GLN A 858 -67.82 13.89 12.53
C GLN A 858 -69.27 14.39 12.49
N MET A 859 -69.48 15.69 12.27
CA MET A 859 -70.82 16.28 12.13
C MET A 859 -71.54 15.75 10.88
N GLU A 860 -70.84 15.66 9.74
CA GLU A 860 -71.37 15.14 8.49
C GLU A 860 -71.78 13.66 8.64
N LEU A 861 -70.95 12.84 9.27
CA LEU A 861 -71.26 11.43 9.55
C LEU A 861 -72.48 11.30 10.49
N GLN A 862 -72.61 12.17 11.49
CA GLN A 862 -73.77 12.20 12.38
C GLN A 862 -75.05 12.60 11.62
N GLU A 863 -74.95 13.56 10.70
CA GLU A 863 -76.08 13.95 9.84
C GLU A 863 -76.50 12.79 8.93
N GLU A 864 -75.56 12.10 8.26
CA GLU A 864 -75.85 10.94 7.42
C GLU A 864 -76.46 9.76 8.20
N LEU A 865 -76.01 9.51 9.43
CA LEU A 865 -76.58 8.47 10.30
C LEU A 865 -77.96 8.85 10.85
N SER A 866 -78.29 10.14 10.88
CA SER A 866 -79.57 10.68 11.37
C SER A 866 -80.63 10.85 10.28
N SER A 867 -80.21 10.93 9.01
CA SER A 867 -81.05 10.95 7.80
C SER A 867 -81.45 9.55 7.34
#